data_AF-A0A951BVK5-F1
#
_entry.id   AF-A0A951BVK5-F1
#
_cell.length_a   1.000
_cell.length_b   1.000
_cell.length_c   1.000
_cell.angle_alpha   90.00
_cell.angle_beta   90.00
_cell.angle_gamma   90.00
#
_symmetry.space_group_name_H-M   'P 1'
#
loop_
_entity.id
_entity.type
_entity.pdbx_description
1 polymer ?
#
loop_
_entity_poly.entity_id
_entity_poly.type
_entity_poly.pdbx_seq_one_letter_code
_entity_poly.pdbx_strand_id
1 'polypeptide(L)'
;MKTRTVFVGTLALLAGLVAAHSQTPASGQSSASSQPAAGLITSAADERAFLDKTCGVCHSQKAKAAGMEPAQRLTVDNLDPAHVEKNAERWEAIVRKLRAGMMPPSGMPRPAPAVMESAIVFLENELDRTAASELTPPGLHRMNRTEYTNAIRDLLALEIDASKLLPTDDSTRGFDNIAAALGLSPALLEGYTSAASKISRLAIGDVTTPSQVVYRVPEDTSQDYHIEGMPFGTRGGMMVKHEFPADGEYAIKVTPISKGNMGDTSPFGEILGEKLEFLLDGQRLKLFDWDKERLREDGTFNFKFPAKAGLHTVAVTFIATNYAPGNDLDQHFLRSTIETGGLPGFKFFPHVGKIRIDGPENPTGAADTPSRRKIFVCRPATPAEETGCAKQIVDTLARHAFRRPITPEDSETQMGFYQQGRNQGGSFDQGIELSLRRILADPQFVFRKEAEPANLKPGERYRISDIELASRLSFFLWSSIPDDELLNLASQNKLHEPEVLEKQVHRMLSDERSNQLVDNFAGQWLQLRALRTQTPVTAEFPDFDDNLRFAMQKEMELFVDSIVHQDLPITDLIDANYTFLNERLAKHYGIPNIYGSNFRRVTLGPEFEMRRGLLGKGAFETISSKPGGTMPPIRGKTVMQVFLGVEPPAPPPNVPALKEVGNTVHGGHKPTMREQMEMHRKVEPCASCHKIMDPIGLSLENFDAIGTWRTTDNGNPIDSAGMLV
;
A
#
# COMPACT_ATOMS: atom_id res chain seq x y z
N MET A 1 29.08 -15.25 45.50
CA MET A 1 30.43 -15.17 44.91
C MET A 1 30.26 -14.82 43.44
N LYS A 2 30.04 -13.55 43.06
CA LYS A 2 31.03 -12.49 42.80
C LYS A 2 32.32 -12.97 42.14
N THR A 3 32.40 -12.80 40.82
CA THR A 3 33.63 -12.36 40.13
C THR A 3 33.26 -11.74 38.77
N ARG A 4 33.31 -10.40 38.71
CA ARG A 4 33.39 -9.60 37.49
C ARG A 4 34.87 -9.45 37.17
N THR A 5 35.26 -9.69 35.93
CA THR A 5 36.62 -9.45 35.44
C THR A 5 36.61 -8.14 34.65
N VAL A 6 37.34 -7.15 35.17
CA VAL A 6 37.62 -5.85 34.57
C VAL A 6 38.99 -5.97 33.90
N PHE A 7 39.09 -5.61 32.61
CA PHE A 7 40.37 -5.42 31.94
C PHE A 7 40.74 -3.94 31.96
N VAL A 8 41.80 -3.61 32.70
CA VAL A 8 42.55 -2.36 32.63
C VAL A 8 43.84 -2.66 31.88
N GLY A 9 44.09 -1.97 30.77
CA GLY A 9 45.32 -2.04 29.99
C GLY A 9 46.00 -0.68 29.96
N THR A 10 47.22 -0.65 30.49
CA THR A 10 47.99 0.51 30.95
C THR A 10 48.74 1.24 29.83
N LEU A 11 48.84 2.56 29.98
CA LEU A 11 49.78 3.46 29.29
C LEU A 11 51.24 2.98 29.41
N ALA A 12 51.98 3.02 28.31
CA ALA A 12 53.43 3.12 28.31
C ALA A 12 53.87 4.25 27.34
N LEU A 13 54.38 5.34 27.92
CA LEU A 13 55.10 6.40 27.24
C LEU A 13 56.46 5.87 26.76
N LEU A 14 56.80 6.10 25.50
CA LEU A 14 58.18 6.29 25.06
C LEU A 14 58.24 7.50 24.12
N ALA A 15 59.05 8.48 24.51
CA ALA A 15 59.33 9.70 23.78
C ALA A 15 60.73 9.62 23.14
N GLY A 16 60.87 10.19 21.94
CA GLY A 16 62.15 10.39 21.22
C GLY A 16 61.91 10.57 19.71
N LEU A 17 61.48 11.75 19.24
CA LEU A 17 62.26 12.90 18.74
C LEU A 17 62.78 12.79 17.28
N VAL A 18 62.30 13.76 16.47
CA VAL A 18 62.91 14.42 15.29
C VAL A 18 62.65 13.81 13.90
N ALA A 19 61.72 14.43 13.17
CA ALA A 19 62.00 15.20 11.95
C ALA A 19 60.73 15.92 11.46
N ALA A 20 60.56 17.18 11.83
CA ALA A 20 59.52 18.04 11.28
C ALA A 20 59.90 18.42 9.84
N HIS A 21 59.30 17.76 8.85
CA HIS A 21 59.18 18.31 7.51
C HIS A 21 57.91 19.14 7.45
N SER A 22 58.06 20.44 7.69
CA SER A 22 57.09 21.46 7.33
C SER A 22 56.95 21.51 5.82
N GLN A 23 56.03 20.73 5.25
CA GLN A 23 55.50 20.98 3.93
C GLN A 23 54.39 22.02 4.06
N THR A 24 54.77 23.26 3.71
CA THR A 24 53.87 24.33 3.30
C THR A 24 52.75 23.79 2.41
N PRO A 25 51.47 24.08 2.70
CA PRO A 25 50.42 23.87 1.71
C PRO A 25 50.71 24.86 0.58
N ALA A 26 51.12 24.33 -0.57
CA ALA A 26 51.19 25.10 -1.80
C ALA A 26 49.79 25.67 -2.05
N SER A 27 49.67 26.97 -1.87
CA SER A 27 48.56 27.79 -2.34
C SER A 27 48.58 27.76 -3.86
N GLY A 28 48.11 26.65 -4.44
CA GLY A 28 47.62 26.59 -5.80
C GLY A 28 46.29 27.31 -5.85
N GLN A 29 46.33 28.64 -5.81
CA GLN A 29 45.26 29.46 -6.35
C GLN A 29 45.20 29.18 -7.86
N SER A 30 44.53 28.10 -8.23
CA SER A 30 43.76 28.10 -9.47
C SER A 30 42.65 29.11 -9.22
N SER A 31 42.90 30.35 -9.61
CA SER A 31 41.85 31.31 -9.88
C SER A 31 41.06 30.78 -11.07
N ALA A 32 40.23 29.78 -10.82
CA ALA A 32 39.02 29.60 -11.61
C ALA A 32 38.20 30.85 -11.33
N SER A 33 38.30 31.82 -12.24
CA SER A 33 37.37 32.93 -12.31
C SER A 33 35.97 32.32 -12.33
N SER A 34 35.24 32.42 -11.22
CA SER A 34 33.79 32.31 -11.23
C SER A 34 33.27 33.54 -11.97
N GLN A 35 33.40 33.53 -13.30
CA GLN A 35 32.53 34.34 -14.13
C GLN A 35 31.10 33.85 -13.85
N PRO A 36 30.15 34.73 -13.50
CA PRO A 36 28.75 34.34 -13.49
C PRO A 36 28.43 33.78 -14.88
N ALA A 37 27.87 32.58 -14.94
CA ALA A 37 27.48 31.97 -16.21
C ALA A 37 26.58 32.97 -16.95
N ALA A 38 27.07 33.52 -18.06
CA ALA A 38 26.33 34.49 -18.84
C ALA A 38 25.02 33.86 -19.30
N GLY A 39 23.88 34.44 -18.91
CA GLY A 39 22.54 34.02 -19.33
C GLY A 39 21.73 33.18 -18.34
N LEU A 40 22.10 33.12 -17.06
CA LEU A 40 21.19 32.61 -16.01
C LEU A 40 19.97 33.52 -15.87
N ILE A 41 18.82 32.91 -15.59
CA ILE A 41 17.57 33.64 -15.38
C ILE A 41 17.49 34.10 -13.92
N THR A 42 17.33 35.41 -13.71
CA THR A 42 17.24 35.99 -12.36
C THR A 42 16.09 36.97 -12.17
N SER A 43 15.37 37.30 -13.25
CA SER A 43 14.28 38.26 -13.26
C SER A 43 13.18 37.86 -14.24
N ALA A 44 11.99 38.42 -14.07
CA ALA A 44 10.87 38.18 -14.99
C ALA A 44 11.19 38.63 -16.44
N ALA A 45 12.06 39.63 -16.61
CA ALA A 45 12.51 40.08 -17.94
C ALA A 45 13.43 39.04 -18.60
N ASP A 46 14.33 38.44 -17.82
CA ASP A 46 15.19 37.34 -18.30
C ASP A 46 14.33 36.14 -18.69
N GLU A 47 13.35 35.79 -17.85
CA GLU A 47 12.43 34.68 -18.08
C GLU A 47 11.59 34.91 -19.35
N ARG A 48 11.10 36.14 -19.55
CA ARG A 48 10.39 36.52 -20.78
C ARG A 48 11.27 36.32 -22.02
N ALA A 49 12.51 36.78 -21.97
CA ALA A 49 13.46 36.62 -23.08
C ALA A 49 13.77 35.13 -23.35
N PHE A 50 13.89 34.32 -22.30
CA PHE A 50 14.06 32.88 -22.40
C PHE A 50 12.87 32.20 -23.09
N LEU A 51 11.65 32.50 -22.66
CA LEU A 51 10.41 31.95 -23.22
C LEU A 51 10.24 32.34 -24.68
N ASP A 52 10.48 33.61 -25.04
CA ASP A 52 10.33 34.08 -26.41
C ASP A 52 11.31 33.39 -27.36
N LYS A 53 12.56 33.21 -26.91
CA LYS A 53 13.62 32.57 -27.69
C LYS A 53 13.44 31.06 -27.81
N THR A 54 13.09 30.40 -26.71
CA THR A 54 13.11 28.93 -26.59
C THR A 54 11.75 28.31 -26.90
N CYS A 55 10.66 28.95 -26.47
CA CYS A 55 9.30 28.43 -26.58
C CYS A 55 8.50 29.13 -27.70
N GLY A 56 8.72 30.43 -27.92
CA GLY A 56 7.92 31.29 -28.81
C GLY A 56 7.88 30.84 -30.28
N VAL A 57 8.86 30.05 -30.73
CA VAL A 57 8.87 29.46 -32.09
C VAL A 57 7.66 28.55 -32.31
N CYS A 58 7.28 27.77 -31.30
CA CYS A 58 6.20 26.78 -31.40
C CYS A 58 4.97 27.15 -30.55
N HIS A 59 5.12 28.00 -29.54
CA HIS A 59 4.07 28.37 -28.58
C HIS A 59 3.75 29.87 -28.61
N SER A 60 3.53 30.44 -29.79
CA SER A 60 3.11 31.85 -29.94
C SER A 60 1.80 31.98 -30.70
N GLN A 61 1.15 33.14 -30.60
CA GLN A 61 0.00 33.49 -31.44
C GLN A 61 0.33 33.44 -32.93
N LYS A 62 1.55 33.82 -33.30
CA LYS A 62 2.03 33.69 -34.68
C LYS A 62 2.08 32.22 -35.14
N ALA A 63 2.61 31.33 -34.30
CA ALA A 63 2.61 29.89 -34.58
C ALA A 63 1.18 29.31 -34.65
N LYS A 64 0.28 29.80 -33.78
CA LYS A 64 -1.15 29.41 -33.79
C LYS A 64 -1.84 29.83 -35.08
N ALA A 65 -1.63 31.07 -35.53
CA ALA A 65 -2.15 31.57 -36.80
C ALA A 65 -1.59 30.80 -38.02
N ALA A 66 -0.37 30.28 -37.89
CA ALA A 66 0.25 29.39 -38.88
C ALA A 66 -0.24 27.93 -38.81
N GLY A 67 -1.20 27.62 -37.94
CA GLY A 67 -1.78 26.28 -37.82
C GLY A 67 -0.94 25.26 -37.05
N MET A 68 0.10 25.69 -36.32
CA MET A 68 0.94 24.76 -35.54
C MET A 68 0.17 24.18 -34.35
N GLU A 69 0.06 22.84 -34.28
CA GLU A 69 -0.67 22.11 -33.25
C GLU A 69 -0.26 22.49 -31.80
N PRO A 70 1.04 22.62 -31.45
CA PRO A 70 1.44 22.99 -30.08
C PRO A 70 0.91 24.36 -29.64
N ALA A 71 0.80 25.32 -30.56
CA ALA A 71 0.31 26.66 -30.31
C ALA A 71 -1.23 26.72 -30.15
N GLN A 72 -1.95 25.68 -30.59
CA GLN A 72 -3.39 25.57 -30.36
C GLN A 72 -3.70 25.32 -28.88
N ARG A 73 -2.81 24.58 -28.19
CA ARG A 73 -2.97 24.20 -26.78
C ARG A 73 -2.39 25.24 -25.82
N LEU A 74 -1.26 25.86 -26.17
CA LEU A 74 -0.56 26.81 -25.30
C LEU A 74 0.16 27.88 -26.11
N THR A 75 -0.04 29.15 -25.73
CA THR A 75 0.68 30.31 -26.27
C THR A 75 1.34 31.06 -25.12
N VAL A 76 2.67 31.03 -25.05
CA VAL A 76 3.47 31.60 -23.95
C VAL A 76 3.61 33.12 -24.06
N ASP A 77 3.47 33.69 -25.25
CA ASP A 77 3.52 35.14 -25.50
C ASP A 77 2.37 35.90 -24.81
N ASN A 78 1.26 35.21 -24.55
CA ASN A 78 0.13 35.74 -23.78
C ASN A 78 0.25 35.54 -22.27
N LEU A 79 1.25 34.82 -21.78
CA LEU A 79 1.49 34.63 -20.36
C LEU A 79 2.53 35.64 -19.88
N ASP A 80 2.36 36.15 -18.65
CA ASP A 80 3.27 37.13 -18.05
C ASP A 80 4.07 36.47 -16.91
N PRO A 81 5.39 36.26 -17.06
CA PRO A 81 6.21 35.64 -16.00
C PRO A 81 6.40 36.55 -14.78
N ALA A 82 6.01 37.83 -14.83
CA ALA A 82 5.97 38.71 -13.66
C ALA A 82 4.68 38.57 -12.84
N HIS A 83 3.65 37.92 -13.41
CA HIS A 83 2.32 37.75 -12.80
C HIS A 83 1.84 36.31 -12.99
N VAL A 84 2.61 35.36 -12.47
CA VAL A 84 2.34 33.93 -12.64
C VAL A 84 1.01 33.51 -12.00
N GLU A 85 0.55 34.21 -10.96
CA GLU A 85 -0.71 33.96 -10.26
C GLU A 85 -1.94 34.02 -11.17
N LYS A 86 -1.90 34.86 -12.22
CA LYS A 86 -3.02 35.01 -13.16
C LYS A 86 -3.26 33.76 -14.01
N ASN A 87 -2.27 32.88 -14.11
CA ASN A 87 -2.32 31.65 -14.93
C ASN A 87 -1.58 30.48 -14.25
N ALA A 88 -1.66 30.37 -12.91
CA ALA A 88 -0.83 29.45 -12.13
C ALA A 88 -0.89 27.99 -12.64
N GLU A 89 -2.08 27.45 -12.92
CA GLU A 89 -2.25 26.09 -13.46
C GLU A 89 -1.48 25.85 -14.77
N ARG A 90 -1.44 26.87 -15.66
CA ARG A 90 -0.71 26.77 -16.93
C ARG A 90 0.79 26.80 -16.71
N TRP A 91 1.25 27.65 -15.80
CA TRP A 91 2.67 27.73 -15.44
C TRP A 91 3.16 26.46 -14.74
N GLU A 92 2.37 25.88 -13.83
CA GLU A 92 2.67 24.57 -13.24
C GLU A 92 2.80 23.48 -14.31
N ALA A 93 1.89 23.47 -15.30
CA ALA A 93 1.97 22.52 -16.41
C ALA A 93 3.22 22.72 -17.26
N ILE A 94 3.68 23.97 -17.43
CA ILE A 94 4.95 24.28 -18.13
C ILE A 94 6.14 23.76 -17.30
N VAL A 95 6.21 24.12 -16.02
CA VAL A 95 7.27 23.68 -15.08
C VAL A 95 7.40 22.16 -15.07
N ARG A 96 6.27 21.43 -14.92
CA ARG A 96 6.28 19.96 -14.94
C ARG A 96 6.85 19.39 -16.24
N LYS A 97 6.49 19.96 -17.40
CA LYS A 97 7.03 19.52 -18.69
C LYS A 97 8.52 19.84 -18.86
N LEU A 98 8.98 20.96 -18.31
CA LEU A 98 10.40 21.34 -18.33
C LEU A 98 11.22 20.45 -17.39
N ARG A 99 10.75 20.22 -16.15
CA ARG A 99 11.35 19.30 -15.16
C ARG A 99 11.44 17.87 -15.68
N ALA A 100 10.42 17.41 -16.40
CA ALA A 100 10.43 16.09 -17.05
C ALA A 100 11.21 16.06 -18.37
N GLY A 101 11.89 17.14 -18.76
CA GLY A 101 12.71 17.18 -19.96
C GLY A 101 11.92 17.06 -21.26
N MET A 102 10.60 17.24 -21.26
CA MET A 102 9.77 17.08 -22.46
C MET A 102 9.93 18.22 -23.46
N MET A 103 10.41 19.37 -23.00
CA MET A 103 10.52 20.60 -23.77
C MET A 103 11.92 21.22 -23.62
N PRO A 104 12.52 21.73 -24.71
CA PRO A 104 12.11 21.61 -26.12
C PRO A 104 12.12 20.16 -26.61
N PRO A 105 11.24 19.74 -27.54
CA PRO A 105 11.17 18.36 -27.98
C PRO A 105 12.48 17.90 -28.64
N SER A 106 12.70 16.58 -28.64
CA SER A 106 13.89 15.98 -29.25
C SER A 106 14.10 16.43 -30.71
N GLY A 107 15.32 16.85 -31.05
CA GLY A 107 15.68 17.41 -32.36
C GLY A 107 15.63 18.94 -32.42
N MET A 108 15.06 19.61 -31.41
CA MET A 108 15.11 21.07 -31.29
C MET A 108 16.34 21.53 -30.49
N PRO A 109 16.89 22.72 -30.77
CA PRO A 109 17.98 23.29 -29.97
C PRO A 109 17.58 23.41 -28.51
N ARG A 110 18.40 22.86 -27.61
CA ARG A 110 18.22 22.98 -26.16
C ARG A 110 19.15 24.04 -25.58
N PRO A 111 18.65 24.88 -24.66
CA PRO A 111 19.50 25.73 -23.83
C PRO A 111 20.53 24.91 -23.04
N ALA A 112 21.58 25.58 -22.55
CA ALA A 112 22.51 24.95 -21.62
C ALA A 112 21.77 24.49 -20.34
N PRO A 113 22.12 23.33 -19.74
CA PRO A 113 21.41 22.79 -18.59
C PRO A 113 21.24 23.78 -17.43
N ALA A 114 22.28 24.55 -17.11
CA ALA A 114 22.22 25.56 -16.05
C ALA A 114 21.22 26.70 -16.34
N VAL A 115 21.06 27.09 -17.61
CA VAL A 115 20.10 28.13 -18.02
C VAL A 115 18.67 27.59 -17.91
N MET A 116 18.44 26.36 -18.42
CA MET A 116 17.15 25.68 -18.29
C MET A 116 16.74 25.55 -16.81
N GLU A 117 17.67 25.08 -15.97
CA GLU A 117 17.44 24.94 -14.53
C GLU A 117 17.09 26.29 -13.87
N SER A 118 17.84 27.35 -14.18
CA SER A 118 17.54 28.68 -13.62
C SER A 118 16.17 29.24 -14.05
N ALA A 119 15.71 28.95 -15.27
CA ALA A 119 14.39 29.34 -15.75
C ALA A 119 13.27 28.61 -14.99
N ILE A 120 13.44 27.29 -14.83
CA ILE A 120 12.50 26.45 -14.08
C ILE A 120 12.41 26.91 -12.62
N VAL A 121 13.55 27.08 -11.95
CA VAL A 121 13.64 27.52 -10.56
C VAL A 121 13.05 28.93 -10.38
N PHE A 122 13.22 29.83 -11.35
CA PHE A 122 12.58 31.14 -11.31
C PHE A 122 11.05 31.01 -11.29
N LEU A 123 10.47 30.25 -12.22
CA LEU A 123 9.03 30.05 -12.29
C LEU A 123 8.48 29.36 -11.04
N GLU A 124 9.16 28.33 -10.53
CA GLU A 124 8.79 27.64 -9.28
C GLU A 124 8.75 28.61 -8.10
N ASN A 125 9.81 29.42 -7.91
CA ASN A 125 9.86 30.39 -6.82
C ASN A 125 8.78 31.47 -6.92
N GLU A 126 8.47 31.98 -8.13
CA GLU A 126 7.39 32.96 -8.30
C GLU A 126 6.01 32.32 -8.08
N LEU A 127 5.80 31.08 -8.53
CA LEU A 127 4.57 30.33 -8.25
C LEU A 127 4.39 30.12 -6.76
N ASP A 128 5.42 29.66 -6.05
CA ASP A 128 5.38 29.42 -4.61
C ASP A 128 5.16 30.71 -3.82
N ARG A 129 5.82 31.81 -4.23
CA ARG A 129 5.67 33.11 -3.57
C ARG A 129 4.27 33.71 -3.75
N THR A 130 3.66 33.50 -4.92
CA THR A 130 2.37 34.09 -5.29
C THR A 130 1.19 33.13 -5.11
N ALA A 131 1.46 31.90 -4.69
CA ALA A 131 0.45 30.88 -4.43
C ALA A 131 -0.59 31.41 -3.44
N ALA A 132 -1.75 31.81 -3.97
CA ALA A 132 -2.94 31.93 -3.16
C ALA A 132 -3.27 30.52 -2.67
N SER A 133 -3.35 30.31 -1.36
CA SER A 133 -3.85 29.04 -0.82
C SER A 133 -5.33 28.87 -1.18
N GLU A 134 -5.61 28.44 -2.40
CA GLU A 134 -6.92 27.97 -2.83
C GLU A 134 -7.12 26.57 -2.27
N LEU A 135 -7.46 26.52 -0.99
CA LEU A 135 -8.02 25.30 -0.41
C LEU A 135 -9.49 25.29 -0.83
N THR A 136 -9.80 24.64 -1.95
CA THR A 136 -11.20 24.32 -2.26
C THR A 136 -11.77 23.58 -1.06
N PRO A 137 -12.90 24.02 -0.48
CA PRO A 137 -13.47 23.32 0.66
C PRO A 137 -13.75 21.88 0.22
N PRO A 138 -13.22 20.87 0.93
CA PRO A 138 -13.61 19.51 0.66
C PRO A 138 -15.12 19.46 0.93
N GLY A 139 -15.90 19.15 -0.12
CA GLY A 139 -17.32 18.93 0.03
C GLY A 139 -17.61 17.76 0.99
N LEU A 140 -18.85 17.28 1.01
CA LEU A 140 -19.22 16.13 1.83
C LEU A 140 -18.31 14.92 1.52
N HIS A 141 -17.52 14.48 2.50
CA HIS A 141 -16.54 13.41 2.32
C HIS A 141 -17.06 12.12 2.98
N ARG A 142 -17.51 11.17 2.17
CA ARG A 142 -17.89 9.83 2.61
C ARG A 142 -16.66 9.03 3.05
N MET A 143 -16.74 8.21 4.09
CA MET A 143 -15.68 7.24 4.35
C MET A 143 -15.61 6.20 3.23
N ASN A 144 -14.41 5.97 2.69
CA ASN A 144 -14.19 4.84 1.77
C ASN A 144 -14.19 3.51 2.55
N ARG A 145 -14.11 2.36 1.86
CA ARG A 145 -14.14 1.03 2.51
C ARG A 145 -13.05 0.86 3.58
N THR A 146 -11.83 1.35 3.33
CA THR A 146 -10.72 1.25 4.28
C THR A 146 -10.98 2.09 5.53
N GLU A 147 -11.36 3.35 5.34
CA GLU A 147 -11.73 4.27 6.42
C GLU A 147 -12.92 3.75 7.23
N TYR A 148 -13.92 3.16 6.58
CA TYR A 148 -15.07 2.54 7.24
C TYR A 148 -14.65 1.33 8.08
N THR A 149 -13.83 0.42 7.54
CA THR A 149 -13.30 -0.72 8.31
C THR A 149 -12.52 -0.26 9.53
N ASN A 150 -11.64 0.73 9.39
CA ASN A 150 -10.84 1.27 10.50
C ASN A 150 -11.71 1.99 11.54
N ALA A 151 -12.69 2.77 11.10
CA ALA A 151 -13.63 3.44 12.00
C ALA A 151 -14.45 2.45 12.83
N ILE A 152 -14.91 1.34 12.21
CA ILE A 152 -15.59 0.26 12.93
C ILE A 152 -14.65 -0.42 13.93
N ARG A 153 -13.41 -0.71 13.54
CA ARG A 153 -12.39 -1.26 14.46
C ARG A 153 -12.17 -0.35 15.66
N ASP A 154 -12.00 0.95 15.46
CA ASP A 154 -11.67 1.86 16.56
C ASP A 154 -12.87 2.20 17.43
N LEU A 155 -14.08 2.23 16.84
CA LEU A 155 -15.33 2.45 17.56
C LEU A 155 -15.75 1.21 18.38
N LEU A 156 -15.60 0.01 17.81
CA LEU A 156 -16.21 -1.21 18.34
C LEU A 156 -15.22 -2.32 18.66
N ALA A 157 -13.90 -2.13 18.48
CA ALA A 157 -12.90 -3.19 18.63
C ALA A 157 -13.25 -4.47 17.84
N LEU A 158 -13.77 -4.29 16.61
CA LEU A 158 -14.30 -5.33 15.76
C LEU A 158 -13.67 -5.30 14.36
N GLU A 159 -13.12 -6.42 13.89
CA GLU A 159 -12.58 -6.54 12.54
C GLU A 159 -13.69 -6.92 11.53
N ILE A 160 -13.81 -6.16 10.45
CA ILE A 160 -14.80 -6.39 9.39
C ILE A 160 -14.17 -6.38 8.00
N ASP A 161 -14.77 -7.14 7.08
CA ASP A 161 -14.45 -7.10 5.66
C ASP A 161 -15.48 -6.26 4.90
N ALA A 162 -15.19 -4.97 4.73
CA ALA A 162 -16.07 -4.02 4.05
C ALA A 162 -16.32 -4.40 2.57
N SER A 163 -15.44 -5.18 1.94
CA SER A 163 -15.62 -5.62 0.54
C SER A 163 -16.83 -6.54 0.36
N LYS A 164 -17.26 -7.23 1.44
CA LYS A 164 -18.46 -8.08 1.49
C LYS A 164 -19.73 -7.31 1.86
N LEU A 165 -19.61 -6.05 2.26
CA LEU A 165 -20.71 -5.27 2.83
C LEU A 165 -21.08 -4.06 1.97
N LEU A 166 -20.09 -3.40 1.37
CA LEU A 166 -20.26 -2.16 0.61
C LEU A 166 -19.76 -2.39 -0.83
N PRO A 167 -20.32 -1.73 -1.85
CA PRO A 167 -19.75 -1.66 -3.20
C PRO A 167 -18.34 -1.03 -3.24
N THR A 168 -17.60 -1.24 -4.34
CA THR A 168 -16.23 -0.71 -4.51
C THR A 168 -16.26 0.79 -4.70
N ASP A 169 -15.30 1.48 -4.11
CA ASP A 169 -15.13 2.93 -4.26
C ASP A 169 -14.46 3.27 -5.59
N ASP A 170 -14.85 4.41 -6.18
CA ASP A 170 -14.16 4.95 -7.34
C ASP A 170 -12.81 5.56 -6.92
N SER A 171 -11.79 5.40 -7.78
CA SER A 171 -10.48 6.01 -7.59
C SER A 171 -10.26 7.12 -8.60
N THR A 172 -9.64 8.21 -8.15
CA THR A 172 -9.19 9.32 -9.00
C THR A 172 -7.71 9.56 -8.77
N ARG A 173 -6.92 9.63 -9.85
CA ARG A 173 -5.44 9.80 -9.79
C ARG A 173 -4.74 8.75 -8.91
N GLY A 174 -5.30 7.54 -8.83
CA GLY A 174 -4.76 6.43 -8.03
C GLY A 174 -5.18 6.43 -6.57
N PHE A 175 -6.01 7.39 -6.13
CA PHE A 175 -6.49 7.50 -4.75
C PHE A 175 -8.01 7.30 -4.65
N ASP A 176 -8.44 6.49 -3.68
CA ASP A 176 -9.83 6.13 -3.37
C ASP A 176 -10.39 6.85 -2.14
N ASN A 177 -9.68 7.83 -1.60
CA ASN A 177 -10.09 8.66 -0.45
C ASN A 177 -10.24 10.14 -0.82
N ILE A 178 -10.44 10.43 -2.11
CA ILE A 178 -10.69 11.79 -2.60
C ILE A 178 -12.20 12.05 -2.56
N ALA A 179 -12.64 13.03 -1.77
CA ALA A 179 -14.06 13.36 -1.59
C ALA A 179 -14.83 13.51 -2.92
N ALA A 180 -14.23 14.14 -3.94
CA ALA A 180 -14.84 14.32 -5.26
C ALA A 180 -15.13 13.03 -6.03
N ALA A 181 -14.42 11.94 -5.72
CA ALA A 181 -14.65 10.61 -6.31
C ALA A 181 -15.67 9.77 -5.53
N LEU A 182 -16.00 10.17 -4.30
CA LEU A 182 -16.77 9.35 -3.36
C LEU A 182 -18.27 9.64 -3.42
N GLY A 183 -18.83 9.47 -4.60
CA GLY A 183 -20.27 9.57 -4.85
C GLY A 183 -21.09 8.56 -4.04
N LEU A 184 -22.42 8.77 -4.03
CA LEU A 184 -23.39 7.91 -3.38
C LEU A 184 -24.33 7.28 -4.40
N SER A 185 -24.47 5.96 -4.36
CA SER A 185 -25.42 5.19 -5.17
C SER A 185 -26.52 4.59 -4.28
N PRO A 186 -27.69 4.23 -4.83
CA PRO A 186 -28.71 3.49 -4.09
C PRO A 186 -28.18 2.20 -3.45
N ALA A 187 -27.32 1.47 -4.18
CA ALA A 187 -26.68 0.26 -3.67
C ALA A 187 -25.75 0.52 -2.47
N LEU A 188 -25.08 1.67 -2.42
CA LEU A 188 -24.28 2.08 -1.26
C LEU A 188 -25.17 2.37 -0.04
N LEU A 189 -26.30 3.04 -0.21
CA LEU A 189 -27.26 3.31 0.87
C LEU A 189 -27.83 2.02 1.47
N GLU A 190 -28.24 1.08 0.61
CA GLU A 190 -28.67 -0.25 1.05
C GLU A 190 -27.52 -1.02 1.72
N GLY A 191 -26.31 -0.90 1.17
CA GLY A 191 -25.08 -1.46 1.73
C GLY A 191 -24.83 -0.98 3.17
N TYR A 192 -24.88 0.33 3.44
CA TYR A 192 -24.67 0.88 4.77
C TYR A 192 -25.72 0.43 5.79
N THR A 193 -26.99 0.40 5.41
CA THR A 193 -28.06 -0.04 6.32
C THR A 193 -27.96 -1.54 6.64
N SER A 194 -27.63 -2.36 5.64
CA SER A 194 -27.37 -3.80 5.81
C SER A 194 -26.11 -4.06 6.64
N ALA A 195 -25.02 -3.33 6.36
CA ALA A 195 -23.78 -3.38 7.12
C ALA A 195 -24.01 -3.01 8.58
N ALA A 196 -24.68 -1.88 8.85
CA ALA A 196 -25.02 -1.43 10.19
C ALA A 196 -25.77 -2.52 10.99
N SER A 197 -26.75 -3.19 10.37
CA SER A 197 -27.49 -4.30 11.01
C SER A 197 -26.62 -5.52 11.30
N LYS A 198 -25.76 -5.94 10.36
CA LYS A 198 -24.86 -7.08 10.57
C LYS A 198 -23.79 -6.78 11.64
N ILE A 199 -23.18 -5.60 11.56
CA ILE A 199 -22.08 -5.18 12.43
C ILE A 199 -22.59 -4.98 13.86
N SER A 200 -23.74 -4.33 14.07
CA SER A 200 -24.31 -4.14 15.41
C SER A 200 -24.61 -5.46 16.11
N ARG A 201 -25.24 -6.43 15.43
CA ARG A 201 -25.49 -7.77 16.01
C ARG A 201 -24.20 -8.52 16.33
N LEU A 202 -23.21 -8.44 15.45
CA LEU A 202 -21.90 -9.06 15.65
C LEU A 202 -21.17 -8.44 16.84
N ALA A 203 -21.19 -7.11 16.94
CA ALA A 203 -20.53 -6.35 17.99
C ALA A 203 -21.09 -6.63 19.40
N ILE A 204 -22.42 -6.83 19.49
CA ILE A 204 -23.10 -7.23 20.73
C ILE A 204 -22.93 -8.74 21.01
N GLY A 205 -22.82 -9.55 19.95
CA GLY A 205 -22.66 -11.01 20.03
C GLY A 205 -23.97 -11.77 20.23
N ASP A 206 -25.05 -11.27 19.61
CA ASP A 206 -26.41 -11.87 19.65
C ASP A 206 -26.72 -12.69 18.37
N VAL A 207 -25.67 -13.18 17.69
CA VAL A 207 -25.84 -13.96 16.46
C VAL A 207 -26.08 -15.42 16.82
N THR A 208 -27.31 -15.87 16.62
CA THR A 208 -27.73 -17.25 16.92
C THR A 208 -27.88 -18.14 15.69
N THR A 209 -27.89 -17.56 14.49
CA THR A 209 -28.02 -18.33 13.25
C THR A 209 -26.67 -18.93 12.85
N PRO A 210 -26.58 -20.25 12.62
CA PRO A 210 -25.37 -20.87 12.08
C PRO A 210 -25.00 -20.24 10.73
N SER A 211 -23.72 -19.97 10.56
CA SER A 211 -23.15 -19.46 9.32
C SER A 211 -21.98 -20.33 8.88
N GLN A 212 -21.57 -20.13 7.63
CA GLN A 212 -20.41 -20.80 7.06
C GLN A 212 -19.47 -19.75 6.50
N VAL A 213 -18.20 -19.82 6.88
CA VAL A 213 -17.13 -19.00 6.31
C VAL A 213 -16.09 -19.90 5.67
N VAL A 214 -15.66 -19.56 4.44
CA VAL A 214 -14.65 -20.30 3.68
C VAL A 214 -13.47 -19.40 3.40
N TYR A 215 -12.29 -19.84 3.82
CA TYR A 215 -10.99 -19.27 3.50
C TYR A 215 -10.30 -20.18 2.49
N ARG A 216 -9.78 -19.61 1.41
CA ARG A 216 -9.08 -20.36 0.34
C ARG A 216 -7.63 -19.91 0.29
N VAL A 217 -6.73 -20.87 0.14
CA VAL A 217 -5.34 -20.57 -0.22
C VAL A 217 -5.31 -20.21 -1.71
N PRO A 218 -4.59 -19.15 -2.13
CA PRO A 218 -4.32 -18.89 -3.55
C PRO A 218 -3.67 -20.11 -4.23
N GLU A 219 -4.03 -20.35 -5.49
CA GLU A 219 -3.61 -21.57 -6.23
C GLU A 219 -2.10 -21.62 -6.50
N ASP A 220 -1.43 -20.47 -6.49
CA ASP A 220 0.01 -20.28 -6.63
C ASP A 220 0.75 -20.20 -5.29
N THR A 221 0.15 -20.60 -4.16
CA THR A 221 0.85 -20.59 -2.85
C THR A 221 1.61 -21.88 -2.59
N SER A 222 2.93 -21.77 -2.42
CA SER A 222 3.80 -22.85 -1.93
C SER A 222 3.68 -23.00 -0.42
N GLN A 223 3.70 -24.23 0.11
CA GLN A 223 3.51 -24.50 1.55
C GLN A 223 4.67 -25.29 2.19
N ASP A 224 5.85 -25.20 1.58
CA ASP A 224 7.08 -25.84 2.07
C ASP A 224 7.83 -24.99 3.12
N TYR A 225 7.35 -23.78 3.37
CA TYR A 225 7.98 -22.81 4.26
C TYR A 225 7.17 -22.58 5.53
N HIS A 226 7.85 -22.15 6.59
CA HIS A 226 7.20 -21.67 7.80
C HIS A 226 6.39 -20.40 7.51
N ILE A 227 5.21 -20.28 8.12
CA ILE A 227 4.37 -19.06 8.06
C ILE A 227 4.61 -18.27 9.36
N GLU A 228 4.93 -16.98 9.26
CA GLU A 228 5.12 -16.12 10.42
C GLU A 228 3.90 -16.17 11.36
N GLY A 229 4.15 -16.27 12.68
CA GLY A 229 3.11 -16.44 13.70
C GLY A 229 2.74 -17.89 14.01
N MET A 230 3.09 -18.87 13.15
CA MET A 230 2.89 -20.29 13.47
C MET A 230 3.92 -20.77 14.51
N PRO A 231 3.65 -21.88 15.22
CA PRO A 231 4.64 -22.51 16.09
C PRO A 231 5.91 -22.90 15.32
N PHE A 232 7.06 -22.76 15.96
CA PHE A 232 8.31 -23.30 15.42
C PHE A 232 8.21 -24.82 15.19
N GLY A 233 8.91 -25.31 14.17
CA GLY A 233 8.81 -26.72 13.79
C GLY A 233 7.60 -27.02 12.92
N THR A 234 6.94 -26.01 12.33
CA THR A 234 5.83 -26.19 11.39
C THR A 234 6.17 -25.65 9.99
N ARG A 235 5.35 -26.04 9.00
CA ARG A 235 5.44 -25.57 7.61
C ARG A 235 4.04 -25.49 6.99
N GLY A 236 3.85 -24.49 6.14
CA GLY A 236 2.67 -24.40 5.29
C GLY A 236 1.35 -24.27 6.03
N GLY A 237 0.28 -24.57 5.30
CA GLY A 237 -1.07 -24.48 5.78
C GLY A 237 -1.67 -23.08 5.59
N MET A 238 -2.47 -22.64 6.57
CA MET A 238 -3.17 -21.36 6.53
C MET A 238 -3.38 -20.83 7.95
N MET A 239 -3.10 -19.54 8.16
CA MET A 239 -3.47 -18.78 9.35
C MET A 239 -4.47 -17.70 8.94
N VAL A 240 -5.60 -17.62 9.64
CA VAL A 240 -6.61 -16.58 9.43
C VAL A 240 -7.13 -16.03 10.75
N LYS A 241 -7.43 -14.74 10.77
CA LYS A 241 -8.25 -14.16 11.83
C LYS A 241 -9.72 -14.42 11.53
N HIS A 242 -10.45 -14.91 12.52
CA HIS A 242 -11.87 -15.20 12.42
C HIS A 242 -12.62 -14.60 13.61
N GLU A 243 -13.63 -13.80 13.30
CA GLU A 243 -14.55 -13.26 14.30
C GLU A 243 -15.65 -14.31 14.56
N PHE A 244 -15.58 -14.98 15.71
CA PHE A 244 -16.61 -15.91 16.15
C PHE A 244 -17.80 -15.11 16.71
N PRO A 245 -19.01 -15.25 16.14
CA PRO A 245 -20.08 -14.28 16.41
C PRO A 245 -20.86 -14.52 17.73
N ALA A 246 -20.68 -15.68 18.39
CA ALA A 246 -21.25 -16.01 19.70
C ALA A 246 -20.48 -17.15 20.37
N ASP A 247 -20.64 -17.37 21.69
CA ASP A 247 -20.13 -18.58 22.33
C ASP A 247 -20.95 -19.79 21.86
N GLY A 248 -20.27 -20.85 21.42
CA GLY A 248 -20.96 -22.05 20.93
C GLY A 248 -20.00 -23.14 20.45
N GLU A 249 -20.58 -24.17 19.85
CA GLU A 249 -19.84 -25.23 19.17
C GLU A 249 -19.65 -24.87 17.70
N TYR A 250 -18.45 -25.14 17.17
CA TYR A 250 -18.09 -24.88 15.79
C TYR A 250 -17.50 -26.13 15.17
N ALA A 251 -17.59 -26.24 13.84
CA ALA A 251 -16.93 -27.29 13.08
C ALA A 251 -15.95 -26.68 12.09
N ILE A 252 -14.71 -27.15 12.11
CA ILE A 252 -13.72 -26.87 11.06
C ILE A 252 -13.69 -28.03 10.07
N LYS A 253 -13.69 -27.68 8.78
CA LYS A 253 -13.46 -28.58 7.65
C LYS A 253 -12.26 -28.10 6.85
N VAL A 254 -11.19 -28.88 6.84
CA VAL A 254 -9.99 -28.62 6.04
C VAL A 254 -10.06 -29.50 4.80
N THR A 255 -9.98 -28.88 3.63
CA THR A 255 -9.88 -29.59 2.35
C THR A 255 -8.45 -29.42 1.81
N PRO A 256 -7.69 -30.50 1.63
CA PRO A 256 -6.37 -30.43 1.04
C PRO A 256 -6.44 -30.13 -0.46
N ILE A 257 -5.31 -29.76 -1.04
CA ILE A 257 -5.12 -29.80 -2.49
C ILE A 257 -5.00 -31.28 -2.87
N SER A 258 -5.95 -31.81 -3.64
CA SER A 258 -6.05 -33.25 -3.92
C SER A 258 -5.88 -33.63 -5.40
N LYS A 259 -5.84 -32.64 -6.31
CA LYS A 259 -5.61 -32.85 -7.75
C LYS A 259 -4.50 -31.93 -8.20
N GLY A 260 -3.46 -32.52 -8.79
CA GLY A 260 -2.40 -31.75 -9.43
C GLY A 260 -2.89 -31.03 -10.69
N ASN A 261 -2.19 -29.96 -11.07
CA ASN A 261 -2.42 -29.20 -12.29
C ASN A 261 -2.04 -29.97 -13.57
N MET A 262 -1.32 -31.10 -13.44
CA MET A 262 -0.81 -31.89 -14.57
C MET A 262 -1.69 -33.09 -14.96
N GLY A 263 -2.93 -33.15 -14.47
CA GLY A 263 -3.93 -34.13 -14.94
C GLY A 263 -3.77 -35.56 -14.43
N ASP A 264 -2.83 -35.82 -13.53
CA ASP A 264 -2.70 -37.11 -12.84
C ASP A 264 -3.74 -37.23 -11.70
N THR A 265 -4.25 -38.45 -11.49
CA THR A 265 -5.15 -38.81 -10.39
C THR A 265 -4.38 -39.19 -9.11
N SER A 266 -3.05 -39.19 -9.15
CA SER A 266 -2.20 -39.37 -7.97
C SER A 266 -2.42 -38.26 -6.93
N PRO A 267 -2.56 -38.61 -5.63
CA PRO A 267 -2.82 -37.63 -4.58
C PRO A 267 -1.57 -36.80 -4.28
N PHE A 268 -1.71 -35.48 -4.41
CA PHE A 268 -0.73 -34.48 -3.97
C PHE A 268 -0.41 -34.66 -2.47
N GLY A 269 0.88 -34.70 -2.11
CA GLY A 269 1.34 -34.96 -0.75
C GLY A 269 1.75 -36.42 -0.51
N GLU A 270 2.77 -36.87 -1.24
CA GLU A 270 3.30 -38.24 -1.24
C GLU A 270 4.27 -38.53 -0.08
N ILE A 271 4.75 -37.49 0.59
CA ILE A 271 5.63 -37.64 1.76
C ILE A 271 4.84 -38.28 2.91
N LEU A 272 5.34 -39.42 3.39
CA LEU A 272 4.74 -40.20 4.48
C LEU A 272 5.15 -39.65 5.85
N GLY A 273 4.33 -39.91 6.87
CA GLY A 273 4.56 -39.55 8.26
C GLY A 273 4.12 -38.13 8.62
N GLU A 274 3.44 -37.44 7.69
CA GLU A 274 3.00 -36.07 7.87
C GLU A 274 1.86 -35.95 8.90
N LYS A 275 1.87 -34.83 9.63
CA LYS A 275 0.86 -34.56 10.66
C LYS A 275 0.29 -33.16 10.48
N LEU A 276 -1.03 -33.08 10.40
CA LEU A 276 -1.76 -31.83 10.24
C LEU A 276 -2.27 -31.36 11.60
N GLU A 277 -1.84 -30.18 12.00
CA GLU A 277 -2.17 -29.55 13.28
C GLU A 277 -3.23 -28.48 13.08
N PHE A 278 -4.25 -28.48 13.95
CA PHE A 278 -5.24 -27.42 14.08
C PHE A 278 -5.04 -26.67 15.39
N LEU A 279 -4.92 -25.33 15.29
CA LEU A 279 -4.72 -24.43 16.41
C LEU A 279 -5.79 -23.36 16.46
N LEU A 280 -6.17 -23.01 17.69
CA LEU A 280 -6.95 -21.82 18.02
C LEU A 280 -6.13 -20.99 18.99
N ASP A 281 -5.84 -19.74 18.64
CA ASP A 281 -4.99 -18.81 19.41
C ASP A 281 -3.64 -19.41 19.82
N GLY A 282 -3.02 -20.14 18.89
CA GLY A 282 -1.73 -20.81 19.12
C GLY A 282 -1.80 -22.05 20.00
N GLN A 283 -2.97 -22.44 20.51
CA GLN A 283 -3.15 -23.69 21.25
C GLN A 283 -3.60 -24.81 20.31
N ARG A 284 -2.87 -25.93 20.33
CA ARG A 284 -3.22 -27.14 19.58
C ARG A 284 -4.51 -27.75 20.12
N LEU A 285 -5.56 -27.76 19.30
CA LEU A 285 -6.82 -28.44 19.63
C LEU A 285 -6.91 -29.85 19.03
N LYS A 286 -6.28 -30.06 17.87
CA LYS A 286 -6.30 -31.36 17.19
C LYS A 286 -5.01 -31.60 16.39
N LEU A 287 -4.58 -32.85 16.38
CA LEU A 287 -3.52 -33.36 15.52
C LEU A 287 -4.08 -34.54 14.71
N PHE A 288 -4.03 -34.43 13.39
CA PHE A 288 -4.49 -35.45 12.47
C PHE A 288 -3.29 -36.21 11.89
N ASP A 289 -3.48 -37.51 11.67
CA ASP A 289 -2.53 -38.37 10.96
C ASP A 289 -2.85 -38.28 9.46
N TRP A 290 -1.98 -37.60 8.70
CA TRP A 290 -2.23 -37.29 7.28
C TRP A 290 -2.46 -38.58 6.47
N ASP A 291 -1.59 -39.57 6.66
CA ASP A 291 -1.59 -40.80 5.87
C ASP A 291 -2.85 -41.63 6.09
N LYS A 292 -3.32 -41.71 7.34
CA LYS A 292 -4.49 -42.49 7.70
C LYS A 292 -5.80 -41.79 7.38
N GLU A 293 -5.87 -40.48 7.59
CA GLU A 293 -7.13 -39.75 7.56
C GLU A 293 -7.46 -39.17 6.18
N ARG A 294 -6.48 -39.00 5.28
CA ARG A 294 -6.72 -38.54 3.90
C ARG A 294 -7.49 -39.54 3.03
N LEU A 295 -7.53 -40.82 3.45
CA LEU A 295 -8.17 -41.92 2.72
C LEU A 295 -9.70 -42.02 2.94
N ARG A 296 -10.31 -41.06 3.64
CA ARG A 296 -11.78 -40.98 3.80
C ARG A 296 -12.46 -40.60 2.48
N GLU A 297 -13.73 -40.99 2.31
CA GLU A 297 -14.50 -40.82 1.06
C GLU A 297 -14.50 -39.40 0.48
N ASP A 298 -14.42 -38.36 1.31
CA ASP A 298 -14.40 -36.95 0.86
C ASP A 298 -13.02 -36.28 0.95
N GLY A 299 -11.98 -37.01 1.41
CA GLY A 299 -10.61 -36.51 1.56
C GLY A 299 -10.45 -35.34 2.53
N THR A 300 -11.44 -35.06 3.39
CA THR A 300 -11.43 -33.88 4.26
C THR A 300 -11.19 -34.20 5.73
N PHE A 301 -10.60 -33.23 6.43
CA PHE A 301 -10.35 -33.31 7.86
C PHE A 301 -11.40 -32.47 8.58
N ASN A 302 -12.20 -33.10 9.43
CA ASN A 302 -13.31 -32.48 10.13
C ASN A 302 -13.12 -32.60 11.64
N PHE A 303 -13.37 -31.52 12.38
CA PHE A 303 -13.28 -31.50 13.84
C PHE A 303 -14.26 -30.48 14.43
N LYS A 304 -15.00 -30.90 15.45
CA LYS A 304 -15.85 -30.00 16.24
C LYS A 304 -15.11 -29.51 17.47
N PHE A 305 -15.26 -28.24 17.81
CA PHE A 305 -14.62 -27.62 18.96
C PHE A 305 -15.50 -26.49 19.52
N PRO A 306 -15.47 -26.27 20.85
CA PRO A 306 -16.08 -25.07 21.42
C PRO A 306 -15.20 -23.86 21.11
N ALA A 307 -15.82 -22.72 20.82
CA ALA A 307 -15.13 -21.44 20.71
C ALA A 307 -15.90 -20.35 21.47
N LYS A 308 -15.15 -19.36 21.94
CA LYS A 308 -15.72 -18.13 22.52
C LYS A 308 -15.96 -17.12 21.42
N ALA A 309 -16.90 -16.21 21.66
CA ALA A 309 -17.16 -15.09 20.77
C ALA A 309 -15.96 -14.13 20.75
N GLY A 310 -15.76 -13.45 19.62
CA GLY A 310 -14.71 -12.48 19.43
C GLY A 310 -13.71 -12.88 18.34
N LEU A 311 -12.69 -12.04 18.19
CA LEU A 311 -11.60 -12.26 17.24
C LEU A 311 -10.64 -13.32 17.77
N HIS A 312 -10.48 -14.39 16.99
CA HIS A 312 -9.56 -15.49 17.29
C HIS A 312 -8.66 -15.77 16.09
N THR A 313 -7.46 -16.29 16.36
CA THR A 313 -6.56 -16.77 15.31
C THR A 313 -6.79 -18.25 15.07
N VAL A 314 -7.25 -18.59 13.87
CA VAL A 314 -7.49 -19.97 13.44
C VAL A 314 -6.35 -20.38 12.52
N ALA A 315 -5.64 -21.44 12.89
CA ALA A 315 -4.47 -21.91 12.16
C ALA A 315 -4.57 -23.40 11.87
N VAL A 316 -4.20 -23.78 10.65
CA VAL A 316 -3.99 -25.16 10.25
C VAL A 316 -2.61 -25.24 9.62
N THR A 317 -1.73 -26.13 10.08
CA THR A 317 -0.35 -26.23 9.59
C THR A 317 0.19 -27.65 9.71
N PHE A 318 1.24 -27.98 8.98
CA PHE A 318 1.89 -29.29 9.10
C PHE A 318 3.09 -29.20 10.06
N ILE A 319 3.29 -30.24 10.86
CA ILE A 319 4.55 -30.37 11.61
C ILE A 319 5.68 -30.62 10.59
N ALA A 320 6.70 -29.78 10.59
CA ALA A 320 7.89 -29.97 9.78
C ALA A 320 8.65 -31.20 10.31
N THR A 321 8.54 -32.31 9.58
CA THR A 321 9.17 -33.60 9.90
C THR A 321 10.66 -33.61 9.58
N ASN A 322 11.09 -32.77 8.63
CA ASN A 322 12.48 -32.65 8.18
C ASN A 322 12.73 -31.25 7.58
N TYR A 323 13.94 -30.71 7.79
CA TYR A 323 14.43 -29.47 7.15
C TYR A 323 15.63 -29.72 6.22
N ALA A 324 16.09 -30.97 6.09
CA ALA A 324 17.13 -31.31 5.14
C ALA A 324 16.61 -31.11 3.70
N PRO A 325 17.49 -30.71 2.75
CA PRO A 325 17.15 -30.70 1.34
C PRO A 325 16.53 -32.03 0.91
N GLY A 326 15.53 -31.98 0.03
CA GLY A 326 14.95 -33.19 -0.55
C GLY A 326 16.03 -34.06 -1.18
N ASN A 327 15.95 -35.37 -0.98
CA ASN A 327 16.81 -36.35 -1.67
C ASN A 327 16.19 -36.77 -3.01
N ASP A 328 15.42 -35.86 -3.60
CA ASP A 328 14.76 -36.06 -4.87
C ASP A 328 15.80 -36.05 -5.99
N LEU A 329 15.52 -36.76 -7.08
CA LEU A 329 16.48 -36.89 -8.18
C LEU A 329 16.63 -35.58 -8.95
N ASP A 330 15.57 -34.79 -8.97
CA ASP A 330 15.46 -33.55 -9.72
C ASP A 330 15.30 -32.35 -8.78
N GLN A 331 15.70 -31.16 -9.26
CA GLN A 331 15.56 -29.92 -8.52
C GLN A 331 14.15 -29.35 -8.71
N HIS A 332 13.44 -29.12 -7.60
CA HIS A 332 12.13 -28.47 -7.58
C HIS A 332 12.22 -26.98 -7.89
N PHE A 333 11.17 -26.45 -8.53
CA PHE A 333 10.90 -25.02 -8.50
C PHE A 333 10.55 -24.56 -7.08
N LEU A 334 10.80 -23.29 -6.79
CA LEU A 334 10.36 -22.66 -5.53
C LEU A 334 8.83 -22.58 -5.43
N ARG A 335 8.12 -22.61 -6.58
CA ARG A 335 6.66 -22.75 -6.64
C ARG A 335 6.25 -24.22 -6.75
N SER A 336 5.96 -24.83 -5.61
CA SER A 336 5.60 -26.25 -5.52
C SER A 336 4.22 -26.62 -6.09
N THR A 337 3.43 -25.66 -6.57
CA THR A 337 2.10 -25.93 -7.17
C THR A 337 2.11 -26.12 -8.69
N ILE A 338 3.26 -26.02 -9.34
CA ILE A 338 3.40 -26.27 -10.79
C ILE A 338 3.71 -27.75 -11.05
N GLU A 339 4.72 -28.27 -10.36
CA GLU A 339 5.17 -29.65 -10.46
C GLU A 339 4.28 -30.50 -9.57
N THR A 340 3.15 -31.01 -10.07
CA THR A 340 2.20 -31.74 -9.21
C THR A 340 1.80 -33.06 -9.82
N GLY A 341 1.90 -34.13 -9.02
CA GLY A 341 1.40 -35.47 -9.33
C GLY A 341 2.43 -36.38 -10.00
N GLY A 342 2.83 -37.46 -9.31
CA GLY A 342 3.33 -38.71 -9.90
C GLY A 342 4.60 -38.65 -10.76
N LEU A 343 5.21 -37.47 -10.94
CA LEU A 343 6.42 -37.27 -11.73
C LEU A 343 7.57 -38.07 -11.10
N PRO A 344 8.12 -39.08 -11.80
CA PRO A 344 9.25 -39.84 -11.28
C PRO A 344 10.42 -38.90 -11.00
N GLY A 345 10.96 -38.96 -9.78
CA GLY A 345 12.07 -38.11 -9.35
C GLY A 345 11.68 -37.00 -8.37
N PHE A 346 10.40 -36.63 -8.29
CA PHE A 346 9.89 -35.59 -7.39
C PHE A 346 8.95 -36.15 -6.31
N LYS A 347 8.99 -35.57 -5.11
CA LYS A 347 8.05 -35.81 -4.01
C LYS A 347 7.60 -34.48 -3.42
N PHE A 348 6.31 -34.37 -3.12
CA PHE A 348 5.73 -33.12 -2.63
C PHE A 348 5.24 -33.26 -1.20
N PHE A 349 5.42 -32.19 -0.43
CA PHE A 349 4.75 -32.07 0.85
C PHE A 349 3.24 -31.82 0.62
N PRO A 350 2.38 -32.29 1.53
CA PRO A 350 0.96 -31.99 1.46
C PRO A 350 0.66 -30.51 1.72
N HIS A 351 -0.37 -29.98 1.04
CA HIS A 351 -0.85 -28.60 1.15
C HIS A 351 -2.31 -28.56 1.59
N VAL A 352 -2.65 -27.52 2.35
CA VAL A 352 -4.04 -27.14 2.64
C VAL A 352 -4.59 -26.33 1.46
N GLY A 353 -5.76 -26.67 0.93
CA GLY A 353 -6.40 -25.90 -0.14
C GLY A 353 -7.39 -24.86 0.39
N LYS A 354 -8.24 -25.26 1.34
CA LYS A 354 -9.21 -24.35 1.97
C LYS A 354 -9.56 -24.78 3.39
N ILE A 355 -9.91 -23.80 4.21
CA ILE A 355 -10.50 -23.96 5.54
C ILE A 355 -11.95 -23.49 5.47
N ARG A 356 -12.87 -24.26 6.04
CA ARG A 356 -14.26 -23.87 6.23
C ARG A 356 -14.60 -23.97 7.71
N ILE A 357 -15.20 -22.92 8.25
CA ILE A 357 -15.69 -22.87 9.63
C ILE A 357 -17.22 -22.77 9.58
N ASP A 358 -17.89 -23.71 10.24
CA ASP A 358 -19.34 -23.73 10.40
C ASP A 358 -19.72 -23.45 11.86
N GLY A 359 -20.78 -22.69 12.07
CA GLY A 359 -21.35 -22.42 13.38
C GLY A 359 -21.79 -20.96 13.56
N PRO A 360 -22.23 -20.58 14.76
CA PRO A 360 -22.31 -21.41 15.96
C PRO A 360 -23.42 -22.46 15.89
N GLU A 361 -23.14 -23.67 16.37
CA GLU A 361 -24.14 -24.63 16.87
C GLU A 361 -24.33 -24.40 18.37
N ASN A 362 -25.56 -24.59 18.88
CA ASN A 362 -25.90 -24.40 20.30
C ASN A 362 -25.41 -23.04 20.89
N PRO A 363 -25.71 -21.90 20.25
CA PRO A 363 -25.20 -20.60 20.69
C PRO A 363 -25.74 -20.19 22.06
N THR A 364 -24.88 -19.61 22.89
CA THR A 364 -25.22 -19.09 24.22
C THR A 364 -25.07 -17.56 24.33
N GLY A 365 -24.79 -16.89 23.20
CA GLY A 365 -24.48 -15.46 23.14
C GLY A 365 -23.04 -15.15 23.54
N ALA A 366 -22.62 -13.90 23.44
CA ALA A 366 -21.28 -13.47 23.84
C ALA A 366 -21.30 -12.85 25.24
N ALA A 367 -20.61 -13.45 26.21
CA ALA A 367 -20.52 -12.88 27.56
C ALA A 367 -19.55 -11.69 27.61
N ASP A 368 -18.35 -11.88 27.07
CA ASP A 368 -17.25 -10.93 27.16
C ASP A 368 -16.35 -10.99 25.91
N THR A 369 -16.37 -9.93 25.11
CA THR A 369 -15.55 -9.76 23.91
C THR A 369 -14.87 -8.40 23.94
N PRO A 370 -13.78 -8.17 23.19
CA PRO A 370 -13.20 -6.84 23.04
C PRO A 370 -14.24 -5.79 22.67
N SER A 371 -15.16 -6.12 21.76
CA SER A 371 -16.27 -5.26 21.36
C SER A 371 -17.23 -4.94 22.51
N ARG A 372 -17.67 -5.96 23.27
CA ARG A 372 -18.55 -5.73 24.42
C ARG A 372 -17.88 -4.87 25.49
N ARG A 373 -16.58 -5.05 25.75
CA ARG A 373 -15.82 -4.20 26.68
C ARG A 373 -15.73 -2.76 26.19
N LYS A 374 -15.62 -2.55 24.88
CA LYS A 374 -15.58 -1.22 24.25
C LYS A 374 -16.95 -0.52 24.28
N ILE A 375 -18.04 -1.25 24.02
CA ILE A 375 -19.40 -0.72 23.96
C ILE A 375 -19.99 -0.48 25.36
N PHE A 376 -19.95 -1.49 26.24
CA PHE A 376 -20.65 -1.45 27.52
C PHE A 376 -19.81 -0.78 28.62
N VAL A 377 -19.58 0.52 28.47
CA VAL A 377 -18.90 1.38 29.46
C VAL A 377 -19.69 1.54 30.77
N CYS A 378 -20.96 1.13 30.79
CA CYS A 378 -21.83 1.02 31.95
C CYS A 378 -22.54 -0.34 31.92
N ARG A 379 -22.77 -0.96 33.08
CA ARG A 379 -23.57 -2.18 33.20
C ARG A 379 -24.58 -2.01 34.33
N PRO A 380 -25.89 -2.03 34.04
CA PRO A 380 -26.91 -1.87 35.07
C PRO A 380 -26.99 -3.13 35.95
N ALA A 381 -27.06 -2.97 37.26
CA ALA A 381 -27.30 -4.08 38.20
C ALA A 381 -28.79 -4.34 38.39
N THR A 382 -29.64 -3.33 38.15
CA THR A 382 -31.09 -3.41 38.27
C THR A 382 -31.82 -2.80 37.08
N PRO A 383 -33.08 -3.20 36.78
CA PRO A 383 -33.87 -2.59 35.71
C PRO A 383 -34.04 -1.06 35.84
N ALA A 384 -34.01 -0.52 37.06
CA ALA A 384 -34.12 0.93 37.29
C ALA A 384 -32.89 1.71 36.83
N GLU A 385 -31.72 1.07 36.76
CA GLU A 385 -30.47 1.68 36.31
C GLU A 385 -30.28 1.60 34.79
N GLU A 386 -31.06 0.77 34.09
CA GLU A 386 -30.93 0.51 32.65
C GLU A 386 -30.93 1.81 31.84
N THR A 387 -31.91 2.70 32.05
CA THR A 387 -32.03 3.94 31.27
C THR A 387 -30.82 4.85 31.42
N GLY A 388 -30.29 4.98 32.64
CA GLY A 388 -29.10 5.79 32.91
C GLY A 388 -27.84 5.21 32.26
N CYS A 389 -27.63 3.90 32.42
CA CYS A 389 -26.50 3.21 31.78
C CYS A 389 -26.60 3.23 30.25
N ALA A 390 -27.78 2.99 29.69
CA ALA A 390 -28.00 3.04 28.25
C ALA A 390 -27.65 4.42 27.69
N LYS A 391 -28.12 5.49 28.33
CA LYS A 391 -27.79 6.86 27.93
C LYS A 391 -26.27 7.09 27.89
N GLN A 392 -25.56 6.67 28.93
CA GLN A 392 -24.09 6.81 28.97
C GLN A 392 -23.40 6.05 27.82
N ILE A 393 -23.85 4.82 27.53
CA ILE A 393 -23.31 4.01 26.43
C ILE A 393 -23.57 4.68 25.08
N VAL A 394 -24.82 5.03 24.78
CA VAL A 394 -25.19 5.57 23.46
C VAL A 394 -24.57 6.95 23.24
N ASP A 395 -24.47 7.79 24.27
CA ASP A 395 -23.80 9.10 24.18
C ASP A 395 -22.30 8.92 23.91
N THR A 396 -21.66 7.92 24.54
CA THR A 396 -20.24 7.62 24.30
C THR A 396 -20.02 7.15 22.87
N LEU A 397 -20.81 6.17 22.40
CA LEU A 397 -20.72 5.65 21.04
C LEU A 397 -20.99 6.74 20.00
N ALA A 398 -22.04 7.53 20.20
CA ALA A 398 -22.40 8.60 19.28
C ALA A 398 -21.31 9.68 19.25
N ARG A 399 -20.71 10.03 20.39
CA ARG A 399 -19.63 11.03 20.47
C ARG A 399 -18.45 10.66 19.57
N HIS A 400 -18.03 9.39 19.63
CA HIS A 400 -16.94 8.87 18.78
C HIS A 400 -17.37 8.71 17.33
N ALA A 401 -18.55 8.15 17.08
CA ALA A 401 -19.06 7.90 15.73
C ALA A 401 -19.29 9.21 14.94
N PHE A 402 -19.87 10.24 15.59
CA PHE A 402 -20.15 11.53 14.98
C PHE A 402 -18.98 12.51 15.12
N ARG A 403 -17.94 12.11 15.88
CA ARG A 403 -16.64 12.81 16.00
C ARG A 403 -16.79 14.22 16.56
N ARG A 404 -17.75 14.41 17.47
CA ARG A 404 -18.08 15.69 18.10
C ARG A 404 -18.80 15.51 19.43
N PRO A 405 -18.90 16.55 20.27
CA PRO A 405 -19.82 16.57 21.39
C PRO A 405 -21.27 16.26 20.96
N ILE A 406 -21.96 15.48 21.78
CA ILE A 406 -23.34 15.05 21.57
C ILE A 406 -24.31 16.13 22.05
N THR A 407 -25.33 16.43 21.24
CA THR A 407 -26.40 17.37 21.62
C THR A 407 -27.53 16.62 22.36
N PRO A 408 -28.41 17.35 23.06
CA PRO A 408 -29.60 16.75 23.66
C PRO A 408 -30.47 15.98 22.65
N GLU A 409 -30.60 16.49 21.43
CA GLU A 409 -31.41 15.89 20.36
C GLU A 409 -30.79 14.59 19.83
N ASP A 410 -29.45 14.54 19.72
CA ASP A 410 -28.73 13.32 19.38
C ASP A 410 -29.06 12.22 20.41
N SER A 411 -28.96 12.57 21.70
CA SER A 411 -29.20 11.64 22.82
C SER A 411 -30.65 11.17 22.87
N GLU A 412 -31.62 12.08 22.72
CA GLU A 412 -33.04 11.75 22.68
C GLU A 412 -33.36 10.78 21.53
N THR A 413 -32.83 11.07 20.34
CA THR A 413 -32.99 10.20 19.16
C THR A 413 -32.46 8.81 19.44
N GLN A 414 -31.22 8.69 19.94
CA GLN A 414 -30.61 7.39 20.22
C GLN A 414 -31.35 6.62 21.32
N MET A 415 -31.78 7.31 22.38
CA MET A 415 -32.55 6.69 23.45
C MET A 415 -33.94 6.20 22.98
N GLY A 416 -34.53 6.83 21.98
CA GLY A 416 -35.74 6.34 21.31
C GLY A 416 -35.53 4.97 20.65
N PHE A 417 -34.42 4.80 19.91
CA PHE A 417 -34.06 3.51 19.32
C PHE A 417 -33.69 2.46 20.38
N TYR A 418 -33.02 2.87 21.45
CA TYR A 418 -32.78 1.99 22.60
C TYR A 418 -34.10 1.46 23.18
N GLN A 419 -35.07 2.34 23.46
CA GLN A 419 -36.36 1.94 24.02
C GLN A 419 -37.13 1.02 23.07
N GLN A 420 -37.09 1.30 21.76
CA GLN A 420 -37.70 0.43 20.76
C GLN A 420 -37.08 -0.97 20.77
N GLY A 421 -35.75 -1.08 20.76
CA GLY A 421 -35.04 -2.36 20.79
C GLY A 421 -35.29 -3.12 22.08
N ARG A 422 -35.28 -2.41 23.21
CA ARG A 422 -35.58 -2.96 24.54
C ARG A 422 -36.99 -3.53 24.62
N ASN A 423 -37.97 -2.86 24.01
CA ASN A 423 -39.38 -3.27 23.99
C ASN A 423 -39.65 -4.44 23.03
N GLN A 424 -39.01 -4.44 21.86
CA GLN A 424 -39.24 -5.47 20.83
C GLN A 424 -38.44 -6.75 21.10
N GLY A 425 -37.18 -6.62 21.50
CA GLY A 425 -36.29 -7.75 21.75
C GLY A 425 -36.40 -8.30 23.18
N GLY A 426 -36.74 -7.45 24.14
CA GLY A 426 -36.95 -7.85 25.53
C GLY A 426 -35.70 -7.84 26.42
N SER A 427 -34.54 -7.41 25.90
CA SER A 427 -33.27 -7.32 26.65
C SER A 427 -32.59 -5.95 26.56
N PHE A 428 -31.77 -5.62 27.56
CA PHE A 428 -30.94 -4.42 27.58
C PHE A 428 -30.01 -4.34 26.35
N ASP A 429 -29.32 -5.45 26.06
CA ASP A 429 -28.38 -5.58 24.95
C ASP A 429 -29.04 -5.34 23.59
N GLN A 430 -30.28 -5.78 23.37
CA GLN A 430 -31.01 -5.51 22.13
C GLN A 430 -31.47 -4.06 22.00
N GLY A 431 -31.69 -3.36 23.13
CA GLY A 431 -31.84 -1.90 23.12
C GLY A 431 -30.56 -1.23 22.61
N ILE A 432 -29.41 -1.59 23.18
CA ILE A 432 -28.11 -1.04 22.76
C ILE A 432 -27.79 -1.39 21.30
N GLU A 433 -28.10 -2.62 20.87
CA GLU A 433 -27.93 -3.08 19.48
C GLU A 433 -28.69 -2.19 18.50
N LEU A 434 -29.96 -1.87 18.77
CA LEU A 434 -30.77 -1.08 17.86
C LEU A 434 -30.31 0.38 17.79
N SER A 435 -29.87 0.95 18.91
CA SER A 435 -29.25 2.28 18.91
C SER A 435 -27.91 2.27 18.16
N LEU A 436 -27.05 1.28 18.39
CA LEU A 436 -25.79 1.14 17.66
C LEU A 436 -26.04 0.99 16.14
N ARG A 437 -27.00 0.17 15.75
CA ARG A 437 -27.43 0.02 14.35
C ARG A 437 -27.82 1.38 13.75
N ARG A 438 -28.56 2.21 14.50
CA ARG A 438 -28.93 3.55 14.05
C ARG A 438 -27.71 4.46 13.92
N ILE A 439 -26.78 4.44 14.86
CA ILE A 439 -25.53 5.21 14.82
C ILE A 439 -24.72 4.86 13.57
N LEU A 440 -24.52 3.57 13.29
CA LEU A 440 -23.73 3.10 12.15
C LEU A 440 -24.36 3.37 10.78
N ALA A 441 -25.68 3.58 10.75
CA ALA A 441 -26.41 3.97 9.54
C ALA A 441 -26.59 5.50 9.41
N ASP A 442 -26.14 6.29 10.41
CA ASP A 442 -26.32 7.74 10.40
C ASP A 442 -25.41 8.43 9.36
N PRO A 443 -25.91 9.41 8.60
CA PRO A 443 -25.08 10.24 7.74
C PRO A 443 -23.89 10.90 8.48
N GLN A 444 -24.04 11.27 9.76
CA GLN A 444 -22.97 11.82 10.57
C GLN A 444 -21.86 10.82 10.89
N PHE A 445 -22.15 9.51 10.85
CA PHE A 445 -21.12 8.49 10.94
C PHE A 445 -20.46 8.28 9.57
N VAL A 446 -21.26 8.07 8.52
CA VAL A 446 -20.80 7.72 7.16
C VAL A 446 -20.05 8.87 6.49
N PHE A 447 -20.44 10.11 6.74
CA PHE A 447 -19.86 11.29 6.10
C PHE A 447 -19.16 12.21 7.11
N ARG A 448 -18.09 12.83 6.62
CA ARG A 448 -17.39 13.96 7.24
C ARG A 448 -17.78 15.21 6.49
N LYS A 449 -18.20 16.23 7.22
CA LYS A 449 -18.57 17.54 6.66
C LYS A 449 -17.68 18.61 7.28
N GLU A 450 -17.25 19.55 6.46
CA GLU A 450 -16.70 20.83 6.88
C GLU A 450 -17.78 21.89 6.58
N ALA A 451 -18.27 22.57 7.61
CA ALA A 451 -19.42 23.46 7.50
C ALA A 451 -18.98 24.85 7.04
N GLU A 452 -19.52 25.28 5.90
CA GLU A 452 -19.35 26.65 5.43
C GLU A 452 -20.12 27.64 6.34
N PRO A 453 -19.51 28.75 6.76
CA PRO A 453 -20.21 29.82 7.44
C PRO A 453 -21.34 30.39 6.57
N ALA A 454 -22.53 30.59 7.14
CA ALA A 454 -23.73 31.00 6.39
C ALA A 454 -23.60 32.31 5.58
N ASN A 455 -22.65 33.18 5.96
CA ASN A 455 -22.41 34.48 5.33
C ASN A 455 -21.11 34.54 4.48
N LEU A 456 -20.52 33.38 4.15
CA LEU A 456 -19.32 33.30 3.33
C LEU A 456 -19.62 33.70 1.88
N LYS A 457 -18.88 34.64 1.30
CA LYS A 457 -19.03 34.96 -0.13
C LYS A 457 -18.30 33.92 -0.99
N PRO A 458 -18.75 33.67 -2.23
CA PRO A 458 -18.01 32.82 -3.17
C PRO A 458 -16.56 33.27 -3.32
N GLY A 459 -15.62 32.34 -3.12
CA GLY A 459 -14.18 32.59 -3.18
C GLY A 459 -13.54 33.14 -1.89
N GLU A 460 -14.33 33.47 -0.85
CA GLU A 460 -13.76 33.82 0.45
C GLU A 460 -13.29 32.55 1.19
N ARG A 461 -12.13 32.65 1.85
CA ARG A 461 -11.57 31.57 2.67
C ARG A 461 -12.14 31.62 4.07
N TYR A 462 -12.33 30.46 4.69
CA TYR A 462 -12.72 30.33 6.08
C TYR A 462 -11.82 29.32 6.80
N ARG A 463 -11.74 29.48 8.12
CA ARG A 463 -11.05 28.52 8.99
C ARG A 463 -12.07 27.45 9.39
N ILE A 464 -11.70 26.18 9.24
CA ILE A 464 -12.47 25.07 9.80
C ILE A 464 -12.42 25.13 11.34
N SER A 465 -13.42 24.57 11.99
CA SER A 465 -13.45 24.42 13.44
C SER A 465 -12.41 23.40 13.92
N ASP A 466 -12.05 23.45 15.20
CA ASP A 466 -11.12 22.48 15.78
C ASP A 466 -11.69 21.04 15.75
N ILE A 467 -13.02 20.88 15.78
CA ILE A 467 -13.69 19.58 15.64
C ILE A 467 -13.47 19.00 14.23
N GLU A 468 -13.63 19.84 13.21
CA GLU A 468 -13.35 19.46 11.82
C GLU A 468 -11.86 19.19 11.62
N LEU A 469 -10.98 20.00 12.24
CA LEU A 469 -9.54 19.78 12.24
C LEU A 469 -9.16 18.43 12.87
N ALA A 470 -9.76 18.07 14.00
CA ALA A 470 -9.54 16.76 14.64
C ALA A 470 -9.91 15.60 13.71
N SER A 471 -11.07 15.68 13.06
CA SER A 471 -11.52 14.69 12.08
C SER A 471 -10.59 14.65 10.86
N ARG A 472 -10.15 15.81 10.36
CA ARG A 472 -9.23 15.87 9.22
C ARG A 472 -7.87 15.25 9.55
N LEU A 473 -7.30 15.55 10.72
CA LEU A 473 -6.04 14.99 11.20
C LEU A 473 -6.13 13.48 11.42
N SER A 474 -7.20 12.99 12.08
CA SER A 474 -7.34 11.57 12.37
C SER A 474 -7.48 10.73 11.12
N PHE A 475 -8.23 11.17 10.12
CA PHE A 475 -8.35 10.43 8.87
C PHE A 475 -7.12 10.59 7.97
N PHE A 476 -6.41 11.71 8.08
CA PHE A 476 -5.14 11.86 7.36
C PHE A 476 -4.07 10.91 7.91
N LEU A 477 -3.87 10.87 9.23
CA LEU A 477 -2.79 10.09 9.85
C LEU A 477 -3.19 8.64 10.15
N TRP A 478 -4.43 8.40 10.58
CA TRP A 478 -4.90 7.08 11.03
C TRP A 478 -5.94 6.44 10.11
N SER A 479 -6.40 7.14 9.05
CA SER A 479 -7.52 6.69 8.22
C SER A 479 -8.73 6.23 9.06
N SER A 480 -9.00 6.91 10.18
CA SER A 480 -10.00 6.51 11.17
C SER A 480 -10.48 7.69 12.03
N ILE A 481 -11.42 7.42 12.94
CA ILE A 481 -12.00 8.39 13.87
C ILE A 481 -10.96 8.93 14.89
N PRO A 482 -11.11 10.19 15.34
CA PRO A 482 -10.28 10.77 16.38
C PRO A 482 -10.50 10.08 17.74
N ASP A 483 -9.46 10.06 18.56
CA ASP A 483 -9.56 9.55 19.93
C ASP A 483 -10.03 10.62 20.93
N ASP A 484 -10.17 10.23 22.20
CA ASP A 484 -10.70 11.12 23.24
C ASP A 484 -9.81 12.35 23.48
N GLU A 485 -8.49 12.21 23.45
CA GLU A 485 -7.58 13.33 23.65
C GLU A 485 -7.77 14.39 22.55
N LEU A 486 -7.79 13.96 21.28
CA LEU A 486 -7.96 14.85 20.15
C LEU A 486 -9.36 15.51 20.14
N LEU A 487 -10.42 14.74 20.41
CA LEU A 487 -11.78 15.27 20.53
C LEU A 487 -11.93 16.25 21.70
N ASN A 488 -11.28 15.99 22.83
CA ASN A 488 -11.33 16.87 24.00
C ASN A 488 -10.63 18.21 23.74
N LEU A 489 -9.43 18.19 23.17
CA LEU A 489 -8.70 19.41 22.78
C LEU A 489 -9.49 20.22 21.76
N ALA A 490 -10.09 19.53 20.78
CA ALA A 490 -10.92 20.17 19.78
C ALA A 490 -12.19 20.78 20.36
N SER A 491 -12.86 20.08 21.29
CA SER A 491 -14.05 20.59 21.99
C SER A 491 -13.72 21.79 22.89
N GLN A 492 -12.46 21.95 23.31
CA GLN A 492 -11.97 23.08 24.07
C GLN A 492 -11.47 24.25 23.18
N ASN A 493 -11.52 24.13 21.85
CA ASN A 493 -10.96 25.09 20.88
C ASN A 493 -9.46 25.37 21.09
N LYS A 494 -8.67 24.34 21.39
CA LYS A 494 -7.21 24.45 21.58
C LYS A 494 -6.39 23.76 20.50
N LEU A 495 -7.00 22.91 19.68
CA LEU A 495 -6.26 22.05 18.75
C LEU A 495 -5.54 22.85 17.66
N HIS A 496 -6.04 24.04 17.33
CA HIS A 496 -5.44 24.91 16.33
C HIS A 496 -4.22 25.70 16.82
N GLU A 497 -3.92 25.67 18.12
CA GLU A 497 -2.74 26.31 18.70
C GLU A 497 -1.48 25.56 18.21
N PRO A 498 -0.45 26.24 17.65
CA PRO A 498 0.67 25.58 17.00
C PRO A 498 1.38 24.49 17.84
N GLU A 499 1.69 24.80 19.10
CA GLU A 499 2.36 23.85 20.01
C GLU A 499 1.48 22.64 20.35
N VAL A 500 0.16 22.85 20.47
CA VAL A 500 -0.80 21.76 20.73
C VAL A 500 -0.94 20.87 19.49
N LEU A 501 -1.07 21.49 18.31
CA LEU A 501 -1.19 20.79 17.04
C LEU A 501 0.05 19.94 16.77
N GLU A 502 1.24 20.51 16.88
CA GLU A 502 2.52 19.82 16.67
C GLU A 502 2.67 18.63 17.63
N LYS A 503 2.37 18.83 18.92
CA LYS A 503 2.38 17.74 19.91
C LYS A 503 1.41 16.62 19.55
N GLN A 504 0.20 16.94 19.10
CA GLN A 504 -0.77 15.92 18.70
C GLN A 504 -0.33 15.19 17.44
N VAL A 505 0.24 15.87 16.44
CA VAL A 505 0.76 15.22 15.22
C VAL A 505 1.86 14.21 15.58
N HIS A 506 2.85 14.59 16.40
CA HIS A 506 3.89 13.65 16.84
C HIS A 506 3.34 12.47 17.63
N ARG A 507 2.39 12.70 18.54
CA ARG A 507 1.71 11.63 19.28
C ARG A 507 1.01 10.66 18.34
N MET A 508 0.30 11.19 17.34
CA MET A 508 -0.46 10.39 16.39
C MET A 508 0.44 9.60 15.43
N LEU A 509 1.58 10.17 15.02
CA LEU A 509 2.59 9.46 14.23
C LEU A 509 3.31 8.37 15.02
N SER A 510 3.27 8.40 16.35
CA SER A 510 3.86 7.37 17.22
C SER A 510 2.88 6.24 17.57
N ASP A 511 1.60 6.39 17.22
CA ASP A 511 0.54 5.41 17.49
C ASP A 511 0.46 4.40 16.34
N GLU A 512 0.30 3.10 16.64
CA GLU A 512 0.28 2.04 15.61
C GLU A 512 -0.73 2.26 14.47
N ARG A 513 -1.77 3.08 14.70
CA ARG A 513 -2.72 3.47 13.64
C ARG A 513 -2.09 4.28 12.52
N SER A 514 -0.94 4.94 12.72
CA SER A 514 -0.21 5.66 11.67
C SER A 514 0.37 4.74 10.59
N ASN A 515 0.45 3.43 10.84
CA ASN A 515 0.77 2.43 9.81
C ASN A 515 -0.17 2.54 8.59
N GLN A 516 -1.37 3.11 8.75
CA GLN A 516 -2.28 3.39 7.63
C GLN A 516 -1.71 4.39 6.60
N LEU A 517 -0.77 5.27 6.98
CA LEU A 517 -0.03 6.10 5.99
C LEU A 517 0.76 5.22 5.03
N VAL A 518 1.31 4.10 5.50
CA VAL A 518 2.05 3.17 4.66
C VAL A 518 1.07 2.31 3.87
N ASP A 519 0.19 1.60 4.57
CA ASP A 519 -0.72 0.63 3.96
C ASP A 519 -1.66 1.27 2.93
N ASN A 520 -2.16 2.47 3.24
CA ASN A 520 -3.15 3.15 2.42
C ASN A 520 -2.51 4.15 1.45
N PHE A 521 -1.71 5.11 1.94
CA PHE A 521 -1.14 6.13 1.07
C PHE A 521 -0.02 5.58 0.19
N ALA A 522 0.99 4.91 0.75
CA ALA A 522 2.07 4.35 -0.08
C ALA A 522 1.56 3.20 -0.97
N GLY A 523 0.64 2.37 -0.46
CA GLY A 523 0.00 1.32 -1.25
C GLY A 523 -0.76 1.83 -2.49
N GLN A 524 -1.34 3.04 -2.41
CA GLN A 524 -2.02 3.70 -3.53
C GLN A 524 -1.06 4.48 -4.44
N TRP A 525 -0.19 5.30 -3.85
CA TRP A 525 0.82 6.07 -4.57
C TRP A 525 1.72 5.19 -5.44
N LEU A 526 2.23 4.09 -4.87
CA LEU A 526 3.11 3.14 -5.54
C LEU A 526 2.34 2.02 -6.25
N GLN A 527 1.01 2.08 -6.28
CA GLN A 527 0.13 1.10 -6.93
C GLN A 527 0.37 -0.36 -6.48
N LEU A 528 0.83 -0.58 -5.25
CA LEU A 528 1.17 -1.90 -4.72
C LEU A 528 -0.03 -2.86 -4.72
N ARG A 529 -1.25 -2.33 -4.67
CA ARG A 529 -2.49 -3.12 -4.78
C ARG A 529 -2.59 -3.89 -6.11
N ALA A 530 -2.02 -3.34 -7.19
CA ALA A 530 -1.96 -4.02 -8.50
C ALA A 530 -1.11 -5.28 -8.47
N LEU A 531 -0.16 -5.39 -7.51
CA LEU A 531 0.68 -6.57 -7.35
C LEU A 531 -0.17 -7.80 -7.03
N ARG A 532 -1.33 -7.67 -6.36
CA ARG A 532 -2.22 -8.79 -6.02
C ARG A 532 -2.77 -9.55 -7.22
N THR A 533 -2.86 -8.88 -8.38
CA THR A 533 -3.45 -9.45 -9.60
C THR A 533 -2.43 -9.78 -10.68
N GLN A 534 -1.13 -9.59 -10.42
CA GLN A 534 -0.11 -9.88 -11.42
C GLN A 534 0.06 -11.39 -11.61
N THR A 535 -0.07 -11.92 -12.81
CA THR A 535 0.14 -13.35 -13.06
C THR A 535 1.22 -13.54 -14.10
N PRO A 536 2.52 -13.45 -13.70
CA PRO A 536 3.62 -13.75 -14.61
C PRO A 536 3.42 -15.10 -15.31
N VAL A 537 3.85 -15.20 -16.56
CA VAL A 537 3.71 -16.41 -17.36
C VAL A 537 4.49 -17.54 -16.69
N THR A 538 3.78 -18.55 -16.21
CA THR A 538 4.36 -19.67 -15.44
C THR A 538 5.52 -20.36 -16.15
N ALA A 539 5.48 -20.47 -17.48
CA ALA A 539 6.55 -21.10 -18.26
C ALA A 539 7.85 -20.28 -18.29
N GLU A 540 7.75 -18.96 -18.15
CA GLU A 540 8.90 -18.03 -18.14
C GLU A 540 9.38 -17.75 -16.70
N PHE A 541 8.45 -17.72 -15.74
CA PHE A 541 8.69 -17.38 -14.35
C PHE A 541 8.13 -18.46 -13.41
N PRO A 542 8.64 -19.70 -13.48
CA PRO A 542 8.08 -20.82 -12.73
C PRO A 542 8.21 -20.62 -11.22
N ASP A 543 9.26 -19.93 -10.76
CA ASP A 543 9.45 -19.66 -9.34
C ASP A 543 8.57 -18.54 -8.79
N PHE A 544 7.75 -17.85 -9.59
CA PHE A 544 6.88 -16.78 -9.08
C PHE A 544 5.61 -17.35 -8.43
N ASP A 545 5.43 -17.11 -7.13
CA ASP A 545 4.38 -17.68 -6.29
C ASP A 545 3.74 -16.60 -5.38
N ASP A 546 2.64 -16.93 -4.71
CA ASP A 546 1.94 -15.95 -3.85
C ASP A 546 2.81 -15.47 -2.68
N ASN A 547 3.70 -16.34 -2.16
CA ASN A 547 4.63 -15.97 -1.10
C ASN A 547 5.61 -14.88 -1.54
N LEU A 548 6.12 -14.95 -2.78
CA LEU A 548 6.99 -13.90 -3.34
C LEU A 548 6.25 -12.59 -3.51
N ARG A 549 5.02 -12.66 -4.04
CA ARG A 549 4.16 -11.51 -4.22
C ARG A 549 3.90 -10.80 -2.88
N PHE A 550 3.51 -11.55 -1.86
CA PHE A 550 3.36 -11.05 -0.49
C PHE A 550 4.67 -10.45 0.01
N ALA A 551 5.80 -11.12 -0.19
CA ALA A 551 7.07 -10.65 0.32
C ALA A 551 7.57 -9.36 -0.33
N MET A 552 7.38 -9.21 -1.65
CA MET A 552 7.64 -7.98 -2.40
C MET A 552 6.75 -6.82 -1.90
N GLN A 553 5.46 -7.07 -1.67
CA GLN A 553 4.58 -6.07 -1.09
C GLN A 553 5.05 -5.66 0.31
N LYS A 554 5.37 -6.64 1.17
CA LYS A 554 5.78 -6.36 2.54
C LYS A 554 7.14 -5.65 2.63
N GLU A 555 8.07 -5.94 1.73
CA GLU A 555 9.32 -5.19 1.58
C GLU A 555 9.06 -3.70 1.36
N MET A 556 8.17 -3.36 0.42
CA MET A 556 7.83 -1.97 0.10
C MET A 556 7.17 -1.26 1.28
N GLU A 557 6.23 -1.93 1.94
CA GLU A 557 5.57 -1.41 3.14
C GLU A 557 6.59 -1.11 4.23
N LEU A 558 7.41 -2.10 4.64
CA LEU A 558 8.42 -1.91 5.68
C LEU A 558 9.47 -0.86 5.30
N PHE A 559 9.80 -0.74 4.01
CA PHE A 559 10.75 0.25 3.53
C PHE A 559 10.21 1.67 3.70
N VAL A 560 9.00 1.96 3.22
CA VAL A 560 8.37 3.28 3.37
C VAL A 560 8.07 3.57 4.83
N ASP A 561 7.58 2.57 5.57
CA ASP A 561 7.36 2.63 7.01
C ASP A 561 8.60 3.09 7.77
N SER A 562 9.77 2.50 7.45
CA SER A 562 11.01 2.86 8.09
C SER A 562 11.40 4.33 7.87
N ILE A 563 11.09 4.90 6.71
CA ILE A 563 11.42 6.28 6.39
C ILE A 563 10.49 7.24 7.13
N VAL A 564 9.19 6.94 7.14
CA VAL A 564 8.16 7.77 7.80
C VAL A 564 8.33 7.74 9.32
N HIS A 565 8.39 6.55 9.94
CA HIS A 565 8.38 6.44 11.40
C HIS A 565 9.73 6.71 12.06
N GLN A 566 10.84 6.60 11.32
CA GLN A 566 12.18 6.93 11.84
C GLN A 566 12.64 8.33 11.42
N ASP A 567 11.78 9.10 10.74
CA ASP A 567 12.09 10.46 10.24
C ASP A 567 13.39 10.49 9.42
N LEU A 568 13.53 9.54 8.49
CA LEU A 568 14.70 9.44 7.62
C LEU A 568 14.59 10.43 6.45
N PRO A 569 15.72 10.83 5.84
CA PRO A 569 15.70 11.71 4.68
C PRO A 569 14.80 11.17 3.56
N ILE A 570 13.97 12.02 2.98
CA ILE A 570 13.10 11.65 1.85
C ILE A 570 13.90 11.11 0.65
N THR A 571 15.18 11.47 0.54
CA THR A 571 16.12 10.96 -0.48
C THR A 571 16.37 9.47 -0.36
N ASP A 572 16.19 8.88 0.83
CA ASP A 572 16.32 7.44 1.05
C ASP A 572 15.33 6.65 0.18
N LEU A 573 14.18 7.23 -0.21
CA LEU A 573 13.26 6.63 -1.17
C LEU A 573 13.93 6.32 -2.52
N ILE A 574 15.00 7.03 -2.87
CA ILE A 574 15.71 6.91 -4.15
C ILE A 574 16.98 6.08 -4.02
N ASP A 575 17.78 6.25 -2.95
CA ASP A 575 19.14 5.69 -2.91
C ASP A 575 19.50 4.92 -1.64
N ALA A 576 18.55 4.65 -0.74
CA ALA A 576 18.80 3.92 0.49
C ALA A 576 19.57 2.63 0.24
N ASN A 577 20.66 2.44 0.99
CA ASN A 577 21.51 1.26 0.92
C ASN A 577 21.00 0.10 1.79
N TYR A 578 19.70 0.03 2.04
CA TYR A 578 19.10 -1.03 2.84
C TYR A 578 17.73 -1.45 2.30
N THR A 579 17.34 -2.67 2.62
CA THR A 579 15.98 -3.17 2.35
C THR A 579 15.50 -4.14 3.42
N PHE A 580 14.29 -4.67 3.30
CA PHE A 580 13.69 -5.61 4.23
C PHE A 580 13.45 -6.96 3.58
N LEU A 581 14.03 -8.02 4.14
CA LEU A 581 14.00 -9.36 3.54
C LEU A 581 13.53 -10.42 4.53
N ASN A 582 12.70 -11.32 4.04
CA ASN A 582 12.58 -12.69 4.57
C ASN A 582 13.34 -13.67 3.65
N GLU A 583 13.38 -14.96 4.01
CA GLU A 583 14.11 -15.95 3.21
C GLU A 583 13.60 -16.06 1.77
N ARG A 584 12.27 -16.01 1.57
CA ARG A 584 11.66 -16.17 0.25
C ARG A 584 12.11 -15.08 -0.73
N LEU A 585 12.13 -13.83 -0.27
CA LEU A 585 12.57 -12.69 -1.06
C LEU A 585 14.09 -12.63 -1.20
N ALA A 586 14.84 -13.00 -0.15
CA ALA A 586 16.29 -13.05 -0.21
C ALA A 586 16.78 -14.06 -1.27
N LYS A 587 16.14 -15.24 -1.37
CA LYS A 587 16.40 -16.21 -2.46
C LYS A 587 16.14 -15.61 -3.83
N HIS A 588 15.02 -14.89 -3.99
CA HIS A 588 14.68 -14.20 -5.24
C HIS A 588 15.71 -13.14 -5.64
N TYR A 589 16.27 -12.42 -4.68
CA TYR A 589 17.28 -11.39 -4.93
C TYR A 589 18.71 -11.93 -5.00
N GLY A 590 18.94 -13.21 -4.68
CA GLY A 590 20.28 -13.79 -4.58
C GLY A 590 21.08 -13.29 -3.38
N ILE A 591 20.43 -12.79 -2.33
CA ILE A 591 21.08 -12.29 -1.11
C ILE A 591 21.23 -13.47 -0.12
N PRO A 592 22.47 -13.92 0.20
CA PRO A 592 22.68 -15.10 1.02
C PRO A 592 22.43 -14.84 2.52
N ASN A 593 22.43 -15.91 3.31
CA ASN A 593 22.42 -15.89 4.77
C ASN A 593 21.17 -15.27 5.44
N ILE A 594 20.03 -15.24 4.74
CA ILE A 594 18.73 -14.85 5.30
C ILE A 594 17.83 -16.08 5.36
N TYR A 595 17.38 -16.45 6.57
CA TYR A 595 16.59 -17.65 6.83
C TYR A 595 15.32 -17.35 7.63
N GLY A 596 14.25 -18.08 7.35
CA GLY A 596 12.96 -17.97 8.01
C GLY A 596 12.01 -16.92 7.44
N SER A 597 10.77 -16.96 7.93
CA SER A 597 9.64 -16.17 7.44
C SER A 597 9.70 -14.68 7.82
N ASN A 598 10.39 -14.34 8.90
CA ASN A 598 10.35 -12.99 9.47
C ASN A 598 11.19 -12.01 8.63
N PHE A 599 10.69 -10.79 8.46
CA PHE A 599 11.42 -9.73 7.80
C PHE A 599 12.50 -9.12 8.69
N ARG A 600 13.61 -8.71 8.09
CA ARG A 600 14.67 -7.97 8.77
C ARG A 600 15.28 -6.93 7.84
N ARG A 601 15.72 -5.82 8.43
CA ARG A 601 16.50 -4.80 7.71
C ARG A 601 17.87 -5.39 7.35
N VAL A 602 18.26 -5.26 6.09
CA VAL A 602 19.53 -5.75 5.53
C VAL A 602 20.21 -4.60 4.81
N THR A 603 21.48 -4.33 5.16
CA THR A 603 22.32 -3.39 4.41
C THR A 603 22.78 -4.05 3.11
N LEU A 604 22.61 -3.35 2.00
CA LEU A 604 22.98 -3.77 0.66
C LEU A 604 24.46 -3.45 0.43
N GLY A 605 25.25 -4.50 0.17
CA GLY A 605 26.65 -4.38 -0.23
C GLY A 605 26.81 -3.82 -1.66
N PRO A 606 28.05 -3.51 -2.08
CA PRO A 606 28.36 -3.04 -3.44
C PRO A 606 27.81 -3.93 -4.56
N GLU A 607 27.77 -5.23 -4.33
CA GLU A 607 27.23 -6.24 -5.25
C GLU A 607 25.70 -6.17 -5.42
N PHE A 608 25.00 -5.48 -4.54
CA PHE A 608 23.55 -5.28 -4.55
C PHE A 608 23.15 -3.81 -4.74
N GLU A 609 24.02 -2.96 -5.29
CA GLU A 609 23.72 -1.53 -5.48
C GLU A 609 22.51 -1.25 -6.37
N MET A 610 22.23 -2.14 -7.33
CA MET A 610 21.02 -2.05 -8.15
C MET A 610 19.72 -2.14 -7.34
N ARG A 611 19.75 -2.71 -6.13
CA ARG A 611 18.58 -2.90 -5.26
C ARG A 611 18.26 -1.70 -4.36
N ARG A 612 19.03 -0.60 -4.47
CA ARG A 612 18.83 0.60 -3.64
C ARG A 612 17.53 1.32 -3.97
N GLY A 613 16.98 2.01 -2.96
CA GLY A 613 15.76 2.80 -3.09
C GLY A 613 14.53 2.01 -3.55
N LEU A 614 13.52 2.72 -4.05
CA LEU A 614 12.26 2.15 -4.53
C LEU A 614 12.38 1.45 -5.88
N LEU A 615 13.19 1.99 -6.80
CA LEU A 615 13.31 1.47 -8.16
C LEU A 615 14.02 0.11 -8.21
N GLY A 616 14.89 -0.21 -7.25
CA GLY A 616 15.57 -1.51 -7.20
C GLY A 616 14.71 -2.67 -6.69
N LYS A 617 13.47 -2.41 -6.27
CA LYS A 617 12.63 -3.39 -5.57
C LYS A 617 11.74 -4.17 -6.54
N GLY A 618 11.62 -5.47 -6.31
CA GLY A 618 10.89 -6.41 -7.16
C GLY A 618 9.41 -6.07 -7.32
N ALA A 619 8.77 -5.49 -6.30
CA ALA A 619 7.40 -5.02 -6.40
C ALA A 619 7.22 -3.98 -7.52
N PHE A 620 8.09 -2.95 -7.54
CA PHE A 620 8.06 -1.89 -8.54
C PHE A 620 8.31 -2.44 -9.95
N GLU A 621 9.32 -3.30 -10.10
CA GLU A 621 9.67 -3.93 -11.37
C GLU A 621 8.54 -4.85 -11.89
N THR A 622 7.83 -5.53 -11.00
CA THR A 622 6.72 -6.43 -11.38
C THR A 622 5.49 -5.66 -11.82
N ILE A 623 5.04 -4.66 -11.06
CA ILE A 623 3.83 -3.87 -11.41
C ILE A 623 4.02 -3.03 -12.69
N SER A 624 5.27 -2.74 -13.05
CA SER A 624 5.62 -1.93 -14.21
C SER A 624 6.01 -2.77 -15.45
N SER A 625 5.77 -4.09 -15.40
CA SER A 625 6.05 -5.04 -16.49
C SER A 625 4.76 -5.68 -17.04
N LYS A 626 4.88 -6.54 -18.07
CA LYS A 626 3.79 -7.39 -18.55
C LYS A 626 3.97 -8.82 -18.02
N PRO A 627 2.90 -9.64 -17.97
CA PRO A 627 3.00 -11.04 -17.54
C PRO A 627 4.13 -11.85 -18.21
N GLY A 628 4.36 -11.66 -19.51
CA GLY A 628 5.33 -12.43 -20.28
C GLY A 628 6.72 -11.80 -20.41
N GLY A 629 6.99 -10.64 -19.80
CA GLY A 629 8.28 -9.97 -20.01
C GLY A 629 8.31 -8.50 -19.59
N THR A 630 9.50 -7.92 -19.69
CA THR A 630 9.71 -6.48 -19.43
C THR A 630 8.94 -5.61 -20.42
N MET A 631 8.77 -4.34 -20.11
CA MET A 631 8.14 -3.38 -21.01
C MET A 631 8.63 -1.97 -20.68
N PRO A 632 9.77 -1.53 -21.25
CA PRO A 632 10.34 -0.20 -20.98
C PRO A 632 9.34 0.96 -21.08
N PRO A 633 8.40 1.00 -22.04
CA PRO A 633 7.41 2.07 -22.10
C PRO A 633 6.49 2.13 -20.86
N ILE A 634 6.10 0.99 -20.30
CA ILE A 634 5.27 0.92 -19.08
C ILE A 634 6.12 1.36 -17.87
N ARG A 635 7.36 0.87 -17.75
CA ARG A 635 8.27 1.29 -16.66
C ARG A 635 8.53 2.79 -16.67
N GLY A 636 8.90 3.34 -17.83
CA GLY A 636 9.12 4.77 -17.99
C GLY A 636 7.88 5.58 -17.66
N LYS A 637 6.70 5.17 -18.15
CA LYS A 637 5.42 5.78 -17.80
C LYS A 637 5.20 5.79 -16.28
N THR A 638 5.39 4.64 -15.63
CA THR A 638 5.19 4.52 -14.17
C THR A 638 6.14 5.46 -13.43
N VAL A 639 7.43 5.52 -13.81
CA VAL A 639 8.38 6.45 -13.17
C VAL A 639 7.91 7.91 -13.32
N MET A 640 7.49 8.30 -14.52
CA MET A 640 7.04 9.67 -14.79
C MET A 640 5.78 10.04 -14.01
N GLN A 641 4.82 9.12 -13.90
CA GLN A 641 3.59 9.36 -13.15
C GLN A 641 3.82 9.39 -11.64
N VAL A 642 4.57 8.41 -11.12
CA VAL A 642 4.74 8.19 -9.68
C VAL A 642 5.74 9.18 -9.07
N PHE A 643 6.84 9.47 -9.75
CA PHE A 643 7.93 10.29 -9.21
C PHE A 643 8.00 11.70 -9.80
N LEU A 644 7.71 11.87 -11.09
CA LEU A 644 7.83 13.18 -11.75
C LEU A 644 6.49 13.96 -11.78
N GLY A 645 5.38 13.32 -11.45
CA GLY A 645 4.05 13.94 -11.51
C GLY A 645 3.62 14.35 -12.92
N VAL A 646 4.13 13.66 -13.95
CA VAL A 646 3.86 13.98 -15.36
C VAL A 646 3.17 12.83 -16.08
N GLU A 647 1.99 13.12 -16.64
CA GLU A 647 1.27 12.18 -17.49
C GLU A 647 1.83 12.23 -18.93
N PRO A 648 2.29 11.10 -19.50
CA PRO A 648 2.66 11.05 -20.90
C PRO A 648 1.43 11.26 -21.81
N PRO A 649 1.61 11.73 -23.06
CA PRO A 649 0.49 11.87 -23.99
C PRO A 649 -0.27 10.56 -24.18
N ALA A 650 -1.59 10.63 -24.32
CA ALA A 650 -2.41 9.46 -24.62
C ALA A 650 -1.94 8.79 -25.93
N PRO A 651 -1.98 7.45 -26.02
CA PRO A 651 -1.61 6.76 -27.25
C PRO A 651 -2.55 7.19 -28.40
N PRO A 652 -2.05 7.25 -29.64
CA PRO A 652 -2.89 7.50 -30.81
C PRO A 652 -4.07 6.51 -30.91
N PRO A 653 -5.22 6.89 -31.49
CA PRO A 653 -6.28 5.93 -31.78
C PRO A 653 -5.78 4.81 -32.70
N ASN A 654 -6.21 3.57 -32.45
CA ASN A 654 -5.91 2.39 -33.28
C ASN A 654 -4.42 2.01 -33.41
N VAL A 655 -3.62 2.13 -32.35
CA VAL A 655 -2.24 1.56 -32.35
C VAL A 655 -2.33 0.03 -32.46
N PRO A 656 -1.72 -0.60 -33.49
CA PRO A 656 -1.62 -2.05 -33.54
C PRO A 656 -0.81 -2.55 -32.34
N ALA A 657 -1.17 -3.71 -31.78
CA ALA A 657 -0.29 -4.37 -30.82
C ALA A 657 1.11 -4.53 -31.45
N LEU A 658 2.16 -4.34 -30.64
CA LEU A 658 3.51 -4.78 -31.00
C LEU A 658 3.38 -6.23 -31.51
N LYS A 659 3.69 -6.44 -32.79
CA LYS A 659 3.70 -7.81 -33.34
C LYS A 659 4.66 -8.61 -32.48
N GLU A 660 4.20 -9.72 -31.93
CA GLU A 660 5.09 -10.65 -31.25
C GLU A 660 6.21 -11.00 -32.22
N VAL A 661 7.42 -10.66 -31.79
CA VAL A 661 8.65 -10.89 -32.52
C VAL A 661 8.94 -12.36 -32.28
N GLY A 662 8.23 -13.26 -32.98
CA GLY A 662 8.30 -14.71 -32.76
C GLY A 662 9.70 -15.28 -33.06
N ASN A 663 9.83 -16.20 -34.01
CA ASN A 663 11.15 -16.65 -34.49
C ASN A 663 11.85 -15.59 -35.37
N THR A 664 11.57 -14.29 -35.17
CA THR A 664 12.16 -13.22 -35.98
C THR A 664 13.61 -13.03 -35.55
N VAL A 665 14.52 -13.16 -36.51
CA VAL A 665 15.95 -12.99 -36.29
C VAL A 665 16.34 -11.56 -36.73
N HIS A 666 16.91 -10.78 -35.81
CA HIS A 666 17.52 -9.48 -36.08
C HIS A 666 19.03 -9.63 -35.86
N GLY A 667 19.86 -9.21 -36.83
CA GLY A 667 21.31 -9.28 -36.68
C GLY A 667 21.90 -10.69 -36.49
N GLY A 668 21.14 -11.76 -36.75
CA GLY A 668 21.58 -13.15 -36.52
C GLY A 668 21.15 -13.76 -35.17
N HIS A 669 20.44 -13.02 -34.33
CA HIS A 669 19.89 -13.51 -33.05
C HIS A 669 18.42 -13.09 -32.87
N LYS A 670 17.78 -13.59 -31.81
CA LYS A 670 16.50 -13.03 -31.36
C LYS A 670 16.73 -11.61 -30.82
N PRO A 671 15.94 -10.61 -31.23
CA PRO A 671 16.16 -9.22 -30.82
C PRO A 671 15.97 -9.04 -29.32
N THR A 672 16.88 -8.31 -28.70
CA THR A 672 16.75 -7.80 -27.32
C THR A 672 15.60 -6.81 -27.21
N MET A 673 15.09 -6.56 -26.01
CA MET A 673 14.03 -5.57 -25.79
C MET A 673 14.41 -4.16 -26.27
N ARG A 674 15.68 -3.77 -26.17
CA ARG A 674 16.17 -2.52 -26.76
C ARG A 674 15.93 -2.48 -28.26
N GLU A 675 16.37 -3.50 -28.99
CA GLU A 675 16.22 -3.56 -30.44
C GLU A 675 14.75 -3.64 -30.84
N GLN A 676 13.92 -4.36 -30.07
CA GLN A 676 12.48 -4.38 -30.27
C GLN A 676 11.87 -2.98 -30.14
N MET A 677 12.24 -2.23 -29.09
CA MET A 677 11.78 -0.86 -28.90
C MET A 677 12.31 0.08 -29.98
N GLU A 678 13.57 -0.04 -30.41
CA GLU A 678 14.12 0.75 -31.51
C GLU A 678 13.44 0.48 -32.85
N MET A 679 13.12 -0.78 -33.15
CA MET A 679 12.30 -1.13 -34.30
C MET A 679 10.90 -0.52 -34.21
N HIS A 680 10.27 -0.57 -33.04
CA HIS A 680 8.95 0.01 -32.80
C HIS A 680 8.93 1.54 -32.95
N ARG A 681 9.97 2.22 -32.44
CA ARG A 681 10.14 3.67 -32.48
C ARG A 681 10.36 4.24 -33.88
N LYS A 682 10.58 3.39 -34.90
CA LYS A 682 10.67 3.82 -36.31
C LYS A 682 9.29 4.04 -36.95
N VAL A 683 8.21 3.65 -36.27
CA VAL A 683 6.83 3.76 -36.78
C VAL A 683 6.16 5.01 -36.20
N GLU A 684 5.81 5.96 -37.06
CA GLU A 684 4.96 7.09 -36.66
C GLU A 684 3.50 6.62 -36.50
N PRO A 685 2.75 7.07 -35.47
CA PRO A 685 3.04 8.19 -34.55
C PRO A 685 3.78 7.81 -33.24
N CYS A 686 4.19 6.54 -33.09
CA CYS A 686 4.64 5.96 -31.82
C CYS A 686 5.97 6.57 -31.32
N ALA A 687 6.83 6.99 -32.24
CA ALA A 687 8.14 7.58 -31.96
C ALA A 687 8.08 8.77 -30.98
N SER A 688 7.04 9.60 -31.09
CA SER A 688 6.89 10.83 -30.33
C SER A 688 6.77 10.61 -28.81
N CYS A 689 5.97 9.62 -28.40
CA CYS A 689 5.72 9.30 -26.99
C CYS A 689 6.84 8.44 -26.40
N HIS A 690 7.31 7.45 -27.16
CA HIS A 690 8.35 6.51 -26.75
C HIS A 690 9.73 7.17 -26.55
N LYS A 691 9.98 8.33 -27.17
CA LYS A 691 11.23 9.09 -26.96
C LYS A 691 11.46 9.51 -25.51
N ILE A 692 10.40 9.68 -24.71
CA ILE A 692 10.49 10.17 -23.33
C ILE A 692 10.47 8.99 -22.34
N MET A 693 9.54 8.06 -22.51
CA MET A 693 9.35 6.94 -21.58
C MET A 693 10.41 5.85 -21.74
N ASP A 694 10.74 5.47 -22.98
CA ASP A 694 11.61 4.31 -23.22
C ASP A 694 13.01 4.48 -22.61
N PRO A 695 13.70 5.64 -22.72
CA PRO A 695 15.00 5.79 -22.08
C PRO A 695 14.97 5.61 -20.56
N ILE A 696 13.91 6.08 -19.90
CA ILE A 696 13.70 5.90 -18.46
C ILE A 696 13.48 4.40 -18.16
N GLY A 697 12.58 3.74 -18.89
CA GLY A 697 12.32 2.32 -18.68
C GLY A 697 13.51 1.41 -19.01
N LEU A 698 14.27 1.73 -20.06
CA LEU A 698 15.46 0.99 -20.49
C LEU A 698 16.58 1.05 -19.44
N SER A 699 16.64 2.11 -18.64
CA SER A 699 17.57 2.20 -17.51
C SER A 699 17.35 1.13 -16.44
N LEU A 700 16.15 0.53 -16.42
CA LEU A 700 15.77 -0.56 -15.53
C LEU A 700 15.75 -1.93 -16.23
N GLU A 701 16.15 -2.02 -17.50
CA GLU A 701 16.00 -3.25 -18.31
C GLU A 701 16.80 -4.45 -17.77
N ASN A 702 17.83 -4.20 -16.97
CA ASN A 702 18.54 -5.26 -16.25
C ASN A 702 17.66 -6.00 -15.23
N PHE A 703 16.51 -5.46 -14.83
CA PHE A 703 15.49 -6.20 -14.10
C PHE A 703 14.54 -6.90 -15.07
N ASP A 704 14.33 -8.20 -14.90
CA ASP A 704 13.29 -8.94 -15.61
C ASP A 704 11.87 -8.56 -15.15
N ALA A 705 10.84 -9.24 -15.67
CA ALA A 705 9.43 -8.92 -15.38
C ALA A 705 9.01 -9.17 -13.92
N ILE A 706 9.80 -9.92 -13.15
CA ILE A 706 9.56 -10.19 -11.72
C ILE A 706 10.65 -9.55 -10.86
N GLY A 707 11.43 -8.62 -11.43
CA GLY A 707 12.47 -7.89 -10.74
C GLY A 707 13.73 -8.69 -10.44
N THR A 708 14.01 -9.83 -11.08
CA THR A 708 15.32 -10.50 -11.00
C THR A 708 16.36 -9.70 -11.78
N TRP A 709 17.57 -9.56 -11.25
CA TRP A 709 18.66 -8.92 -11.99
C TRP A 709 19.26 -9.87 -13.02
N ARG A 710 19.48 -9.39 -14.23
CA ARG A 710 20.07 -10.11 -15.36
C ARG A 710 20.97 -9.21 -16.19
N THR A 711 21.95 -9.81 -16.85
CA THR A 711 22.89 -9.12 -17.75
C THR A 711 22.68 -9.49 -19.22
N THR A 712 21.82 -10.45 -19.50
CA THR A 712 21.52 -10.91 -20.87
C THR A 712 20.02 -11.01 -21.13
N ASP A 713 19.63 -10.77 -22.37
CA ASP A 713 18.28 -10.94 -22.92
C ASP A 713 18.36 -11.82 -24.18
N ASN A 714 17.62 -12.92 -24.20
CA ASN A 714 17.67 -13.91 -25.28
C ASN A 714 19.11 -14.39 -25.61
N GLY A 715 19.98 -14.47 -24.60
CA GLY A 715 21.39 -14.85 -24.75
C GLY A 715 22.33 -13.73 -25.22
N ASN A 716 21.82 -12.51 -25.45
CA ASN A 716 22.61 -11.35 -25.86
C ASN A 716 22.80 -10.38 -24.68
N PRO A 717 23.92 -9.65 -24.59
CA PRO A 717 24.12 -8.64 -23.54
C PRO A 717 23.01 -7.57 -23.53
N ILE A 718 22.56 -7.19 -22.33
CA ILE A 718 21.62 -6.07 -22.15
C ILE A 718 22.39 -4.76 -22.24
N ASP A 719 21.92 -3.87 -23.12
CA ASP A 719 22.24 -2.45 -23.05
C ASP A 719 21.10 -1.73 -22.31
N SER A 720 21.38 -1.27 -21.09
CA SER A 720 20.46 -0.49 -20.26
C SER A 720 20.75 1.02 -20.28
N ALA A 721 21.61 1.50 -21.17
CA ALA A 721 21.89 2.93 -21.26
C ALA A 721 20.61 3.72 -21.62
N GLY A 722 20.20 4.61 -20.73
CA GLY A 722 19.14 5.59 -20.95
C GLY A 722 19.73 6.99 -21.10
N MET A 723 19.13 7.80 -21.96
CA MET A 723 19.39 9.25 -21.98
C MET A 723 18.14 9.95 -21.47
N LEU A 724 18.22 10.55 -20.28
CA LEU A 724 17.19 11.48 -19.81
C LEU A 724 17.17 12.65 -20.79
N VAL A 725 15.97 12.95 -21.31
CA VAL A 725 15.81 13.83 -22.46
C VAL A 725 16.02 15.28 -22.07
#